data_AF-H8MMS8-F1
#
_entry.id   AF-H8MMS8-F1
#
_cell.length_a   1.000
_cell.length_b   1.000
_cell.length_c   1.000
_cell.angle_alpha   90.00
_cell.angle_beta   90.00
_cell.angle_gamma   90.00
#
_symmetry.space_group_name_H-M   'P 1'
#
loop_
_entity.id
_entity.type
_entity.pdbx_description
1 polymer ?
#
loop_
_entity_poly.entity_id
_entity_poly.type
_entity_poly.pdbx_seq_one_letter_code
_entity_poly.pdbx_strand_id
1 'polypeptide(L)'
;MQVFRTRPFWAATAIALWLPSATLAASPSAEKKAEREALKNALVQVMQRTALKSSRVGVHMQSLDDGTVVFSHNADELLNPASNVKLVTSSAALVALGPEFRYETEFLVEQDMPADGKVKTLYVRGKGDPTITTERLYGMTSELLHAGLKEVQDIVVDDSWFDAERTPPGYDQEDSDRAYMAPTGAVSLNWNAVAVYVRAAPGGKAVVDMEPPSDFFVVENTVTSGPGRARRVSVKSDAYGDKQKVVVKGQVPDERGAVSVWKKIDNPPLYFGGSLKQLLTSRGVKVKGKVKLGLTPSRAKVVYVAQSDTFDIVLKRLNKLSSNFVAETLLKTMGAELRGQPGSFAKGIDVVEEFLDRDVGIPRGTYVMKNGSGLNDANRFSTAQMDRLLRHMYERFPLAPEYLSSLGIAGKDGTLKYRFDGTDAVGRLRAKTGTLEGVSALSGYVQSAGGEKFSFSIMVNDYAGRAGPVVAGMDALGAAVAATGSTLGPGTALANLNEGQKTQGGLPDIANRVKTYLELGKQRDQRNIGFLRTAWRSERDPAVRAVLAESLYQSNPHDYLGTRTLLDSYSATDDVYGRLRQVAHALSVGVPGVSSMVELASGGNTEALARVMELCRAAGAARDVEAQDELADGLGEVARTAPEELVVALRTASTVERDATVPLLAQGLVKGGDTTHPFWKSLRKLGSGGTDPQLVAFAKGLDSTLTTKTAEARTSQRAQPVQVVAPASATPNVVPASGVLRPGG
;
A
#
# COMPACT_ATOMS: atom_id res chain seq x y z
N MET A 1 -16.46 73.24 22.99
CA MET A 1 -17.88 73.00 22.74
C MET A 1 -18.42 72.00 23.75
N GLN A 2 -19.66 72.23 24.16
CA GLN A 2 -20.42 71.74 25.32
C GLN A 2 -20.38 70.21 25.54
N VAL A 3 -20.11 69.70 26.74
CA VAL A 3 -20.97 69.59 27.95
C VAL A 3 -22.14 68.63 27.74
N PHE A 4 -22.15 67.52 28.51
CA PHE A 4 -23.30 67.17 29.36
C PHE A 4 -22.83 66.53 30.68
N ARG A 5 -23.30 67.15 31.78
CA ARG A 5 -23.27 66.68 33.18
C ARG A 5 -24.31 65.54 33.35
N THR A 6 -24.37 64.68 34.38
CA THR A 6 -24.49 64.87 35.86
C THR A 6 -24.57 63.46 36.49
N ARG A 7 -23.73 63.09 37.48
CA ARG A 7 -23.94 63.04 38.97
C ARG A 7 -24.40 61.69 39.57
N PRO A 8 -24.09 61.44 40.87
CA PRO A 8 -23.57 60.15 41.38
C PRO A 8 -24.52 59.44 42.37
N PHE A 9 -24.17 58.21 42.77
CA PHE A 9 -24.61 57.62 44.03
C PHE A 9 -23.42 57.12 44.84
N TRP A 10 -23.35 57.58 46.08
CA TRP A 10 -22.47 57.09 47.14
C TRP A 10 -23.10 55.83 47.75
N ALA A 11 -22.29 54.79 47.95
CA ALA A 11 -22.53 53.79 48.99
C ALA A 11 -21.19 53.26 49.50
N ALA A 12 -20.92 53.51 50.77
CA ALA A 12 -19.79 52.98 51.51
C ALA A 12 -19.97 51.46 51.72
N THR A 13 -18.92 50.67 51.54
CA THR A 13 -18.87 49.31 52.10
C THR A 13 -17.42 48.90 52.38
N ALA A 14 -17.26 48.21 53.49
CA ALA A 14 -16.04 47.88 54.21
C ALA A 14 -14.91 47.27 53.35
N ILE A 15 -13.68 47.74 53.60
CA ILE A 15 -12.46 47.09 53.14
C ILE A 15 -12.24 45.87 54.03
N ALA A 16 -12.76 44.72 53.59
CA ALA A 16 -12.27 43.43 54.04
C ALA A 16 -10.94 43.16 53.32
N LEU A 17 -9.84 43.14 54.06
CA LEU A 17 -8.53 42.69 53.59
C LEU A 17 -8.62 41.19 53.23
N TRP A 18 -9.02 40.90 51.99
CA TRP A 18 -8.71 39.62 51.36
C TRP A 18 -7.25 39.67 50.92
N LEU A 19 -6.38 38.97 51.65
CA LEU A 19 -5.09 38.55 51.13
C LEU A 19 -5.36 37.66 49.91
N PRO A 20 -4.99 38.05 48.67
CA PRO A 20 -5.03 37.11 47.58
C PRO A 20 -4.00 36.04 47.92
N SER A 21 -4.47 34.80 48.07
CA SER A 21 -3.58 33.63 48.01
C SER A 21 -2.92 33.69 46.65
N ALA A 22 -1.67 34.16 46.61
CA ALA A 22 -0.86 34.15 45.41
C ALA A 22 -0.61 32.69 45.08
N THR A 23 -1.46 32.11 44.23
CA THR A 23 -1.13 30.88 43.52
C THR A 23 0.14 31.20 42.73
N LEU A 24 1.28 30.68 43.18
CA LEU A 24 2.53 30.70 42.44
C LEU A 24 2.29 29.98 41.11
N ALA A 25 1.89 30.72 40.09
CA ALA A 25 1.90 30.24 38.72
C ALA A 25 3.36 29.92 38.38
N ALA A 26 3.63 28.69 37.94
CA ALA A 26 4.96 28.29 37.55
C ALA A 26 5.45 29.19 36.40
N SER A 27 6.73 29.54 36.40
CA SER A 27 7.29 30.31 35.28
C SER A 27 7.21 29.48 33.99
N PRO A 28 7.03 30.09 32.80
CA PRO A 28 6.91 29.37 31.52
C PRO A 28 8.03 28.34 31.26
N SER A 29 9.25 28.61 31.77
CA SER A 29 10.39 27.68 31.68
C SER A 29 10.25 26.44 32.57
N ALA A 30 9.58 26.54 33.71
CA ALA A 30 9.38 25.43 34.65
C ALA A 30 8.26 24.50 34.15
N GLU A 31 7.19 25.06 33.57
CA GLU A 31 6.12 24.29 32.92
C GLU A 31 6.65 23.49 31.73
N LYS A 32 7.40 24.13 30.81
CA LYS A 32 8.03 23.45 29.67
C LYS A 32 8.94 22.29 30.11
N LYS A 33 9.68 22.46 31.20
CA LYS A 33 10.53 21.39 31.76
C LYS A 33 9.70 20.23 32.30
N ALA A 34 8.63 20.51 33.05
CA ALA A 34 7.73 19.49 33.58
C ALA A 34 7.02 18.71 32.46
N GLU A 35 6.57 19.40 31.41
CA GLU A 35 5.97 18.78 30.23
C GLU A 35 6.93 17.83 29.51
N ARG A 36 8.19 18.23 29.33
CA ARG A 36 9.23 17.38 28.73
C ARG A 36 9.54 16.15 29.56
N GLU A 37 9.58 16.26 30.88
CA GLU A 37 9.74 15.10 31.77
C GLU A 37 8.53 14.16 31.70
N ALA A 38 7.31 14.70 31.65
CA ALA A 38 6.10 13.90 31.45
C ALA A 38 6.10 13.18 30.10
N LEU A 39 6.52 13.87 29.03
CA LEU A 39 6.70 13.27 27.70
C LEU A 39 7.71 12.13 27.75
N LYS A 40 8.90 12.37 28.31
CA LYS A 40 9.95 11.35 28.43
C LYS A 40 9.45 10.11 29.15
N ASN A 41 8.74 10.28 30.26
CA ASN A 41 8.16 9.18 31.02
C ASN A 41 7.12 8.39 30.20
N ALA A 42 6.24 9.08 29.46
CA ALA A 42 5.27 8.43 28.58
C ALA A 42 5.95 7.62 27.47
N LEU A 43 6.99 8.17 26.83
CA LEU A 43 7.76 7.50 25.79
C LEU A 43 8.46 6.23 26.31
N VAL A 44 9.09 6.30 27.49
CA VAL A 44 9.70 5.13 28.14
C VAL A 44 8.65 4.03 28.37
N GLN A 45 7.45 4.39 28.82
CA GLN A 45 6.38 3.40 29.05
C GLN A 45 5.88 2.75 27.76
N VAL A 46 5.74 3.52 26.67
CA VAL A 46 5.38 2.96 25.36
C VAL A 46 6.45 1.96 24.89
N MET A 47 7.74 2.28 25.08
CA MET A 47 8.86 1.41 24.72
C MET A 47 8.90 0.08 25.49
N GLN A 48 8.31 -0.01 26.68
CA GLN A 48 8.27 -1.26 27.46
C GLN A 48 7.26 -2.29 26.97
N ARG A 49 6.45 -1.97 25.96
CA ARG A 49 5.46 -2.90 25.41
C ARG A 49 6.13 -4.05 24.68
N THR A 50 5.56 -5.25 24.83
CA THR A 50 6.12 -6.50 24.30
C THR A 50 6.54 -6.40 22.83
N ALA A 51 5.68 -5.85 21.96
CA ALA A 51 5.97 -5.74 20.52
C ALA A 51 7.18 -4.85 20.18
N LEU A 52 7.45 -3.80 20.97
CA LEU A 52 8.65 -2.96 20.78
C LEU A 52 9.84 -3.53 21.54
N LYS A 53 9.61 -4.02 22.75
CA LYS A 53 10.63 -4.59 23.64
C LYS A 53 11.30 -5.85 23.07
N SER A 54 10.57 -6.63 22.27
CA SER A 54 11.10 -7.84 21.60
C SER A 54 11.80 -7.56 20.27
N SER A 55 11.97 -6.30 19.89
CA SER A 55 12.39 -5.88 18.55
C SER A 55 13.61 -4.97 18.64
N ARG A 56 14.35 -4.79 17.54
CA ARG A 56 15.42 -3.79 17.47
C ARG A 56 14.82 -2.44 17.17
N VAL A 57 14.87 -1.51 18.11
CA VAL A 57 14.20 -0.21 18.02
C VAL A 57 15.21 0.92 18.11
N GLY A 58 15.23 1.79 17.10
CA GLY A 58 15.89 3.08 17.14
C GLY A 58 14.84 4.20 17.24
N VAL A 59 15.07 5.18 18.12
CA VAL A 59 14.24 6.38 18.27
C VAL A 59 15.13 7.59 18.49
N HIS A 60 14.87 8.66 17.74
CA HIS A 60 15.43 9.98 18.00
C HIS A 60 14.33 11.03 17.87
N MET A 61 14.20 11.93 18.85
CA MET A 61 13.20 12.99 18.88
C MET A 61 13.82 14.28 19.41
N GLN A 62 13.66 15.37 18.67
CA GLN A 62 14.30 16.64 18.97
C GLN A 62 13.33 17.81 18.82
N SER A 63 13.42 18.78 19.73
CA SER A 63 12.71 20.06 19.59
C SER A 63 13.32 20.88 18.46
N LEU A 64 12.48 21.36 17.55
CA LEU A 64 12.86 22.28 16.49
C LEU A 64 12.94 23.74 16.98
N ASP A 65 12.40 24.03 18.17
CA ASP A 65 12.38 25.39 18.71
C ASP A 65 13.69 25.75 19.42
N ASP A 66 14.33 24.78 20.09
CA ASP A 66 15.58 25.00 20.85
C ASP A 66 16.65 23.92 20.65
N GLY A 67 16.44 22.93 19.78
CA GLY A 67 17.41 21.89 19.48
C GLY A 67 17.60 20.85 20.60
N THR A 68 16.79 20.85 21.66
CA THR A 68 16.92 19.86 22.74
C THR A 68 16.48 18.48 22.27
N VAL A 69 17.31 17.45 22.45
CA VAL A 69 16.90 16.05 22.28
C VAL A 69 16.00 15.65 23.45
N VAL A 70 14.71 15.42 23.17
CA VAL A 70 13.71 15.09 24.19
C VAL A 70 13.60 13.59 24.45
N PHE A 71 13.99 12.77 23.47
CA PHE A 71 14.06 11.33 23.62
C PHE A 71 15.05 10.70 22.64
N SER A 72 15.84 9.75 23.12
CA SER A 72 16.80 9.00 22.32
C SER A 72 16.88 7.57 22.84
N HIS A 73 16.84 6.60 21.94
CA HIS A 73 16.99 5.17 22.22
C HIS A 73 17.66 4.50 21.02
N ASN A 74 18.83 3.90 21.22
CA ASN A 74 19.66 3.30 20.16
C ASN A 74 19.76 4.16 18.89
N ALA A 75 19.89 5.48 19.04
CA ALA A 75 19.71 6.41 17.93
C ALA A 75 20.81 6.32 16.85
N ASP A 76 21.98 5.79 17.21
CA ASP A 76 23.12 5.58 16.32
C ASP A 76 23.17 4.18 15.71
N GLU A 77 22.23 3.30 16.08
CA GLU A 77 22.17 1.95 15.54
C GLU A 77 21.76 1.97 14.06
N LEU A 78 22.54 1.29 13.22
CA LEU A 78 22.23 1.15 11.80
C LEU A 78 21.12 0.12 11.60
N LEU A 79 19.98 0.62 11.12
CA LEU A 79 18.74 -0.13 10.92
C LEU A 79 18.29 -0.06 9.47
N ASN A 80 17.48 -1.01 9.00
CA ASN A 80 16.81 -0.86 7.72
C ASN A 80 15.71 0.21 7.87
N PRO A 81 15.78 1.32 7.12
CA PRO A 81 14.81 2.41 7.21
C PRO A 81 13.53 2.17 6.39
N ALA A 82 13.46 1.08 5.61
CA ALA A 82 12.43 0.84 4.61
C ALA A 82 12.22 2.11 3.73
N SER A 83 10.97 2.45 3.39
CA SER A 83 10.65 3.62 2.58
C SER A 83 11.01 4.99 3.18
N ASN A 84 11.60 5.08 4.37
CA ASN A 84 12.16 6.34 4.86
C ASN A 84 13.44 6.75 4.11
N VAL A 85 14.10 5.86 3.35
CA VAL A 85 15.17 6.27 2.39
C VAL A 85 14.66 7.32 1.41
N LYS A 86 13.37 7.29 1.05
CA LYS A 86 12.78 8.31 0.15
C LYS A 86 12.89 9.72 0.72
N LEU A 87 12.96 9.91 2.04
CA LEU A 87 13.25 11.23 2.63
C LEU A 87 14.64 11.71 2.20
N VAL A 88 15.64 10.83 2.21
CA VAL A 88 17.01 11.10 1.76
C VAL A 88 17.01 11.44 0.26
N THR A 89 16.51 10.52 -0.57
CA THR A 89 16.49 10.66 -2.04
C THR A 89 15.75 11.92 -2.47
N SER A 90 14.59 12.20 -1.85
CA SER A 90 13.76 13.35 -2.21
C SER A 90 14.30 14.68 -1.72
N SER A 91 15.02 14.70 -0.58
CA SER A 91 15.72 15.88 -0.09
C SER A 91 16.86 16.26 -1.04
N ALA A 92 17.70 15.29 -1.41
CA ALA A 92 18.80 15.51 -2.35
C ALA A 92 18.28 16.04 -3.70
N ALA A 93 17.21 15.43 -4.23
CA ALA A 93 16.60 15.86 -5.48
C ALA A 93 16.01 17.28 -5.39
N LEU A 94 15.32 17.60 -4.29
CA LEU A 94 14.75 18.94 -4.09
C LEU A 94 15.82 20.02 -4.02
N VAL A 95 16.95 19.71 -3.37
CA VAL A 95 18.09 20.61 -3.25
C VAL A 95 18.83 20.79 -4.57
N ALA A 96 19.01 19.71 -5.32
CA ALA A 96 19.84 19.72 -6.52
C ALA A 96 19.10 20.15 -7.79
N LEU A 97 17.81 19.81 -7.91
CA LEU A 97 16.99 20.12 -9.10
C LEU A 97 16.12 21.36 -8.91
N GLY A 98 15.71 21.67 -7.67
CA GLY A 98 14.75 22.73 -7.36
C GLY A 98 13.28 22.30 -7.52
N PRO A 99 12.34 22.94 -6.81
CA PRO A 99 10.91 22.60 -6.86
C PRO A 99 10.25 22.86 -8.23
N GLU A 100 10.81 23.75 -9.03
CA GLU A 100 10.33 24.16 -10.35
C GLU A 100 10.75 23.22 -11.48
N PHE A 101 11.69 22.30 -11.21
CA PHE A 101 12.21 21.37 -12.21
C PHE A 101 11.07 20.62 -12.92
N ARG A 102 11.22 20.46 -14.24
CA ARG A 102 10.31 19.70 -15.08
C ARG A 102 11.10 18.73 -15.93
N TYR A 103 10.57 17.52 -16.04
CA TYR A 103 11.03 16.54 -17.00
C TYR A 103 10.52 16.90 -18.39
N GLU A 104 11.27 16.49 -19.40
CA GLU A 104 10.88 16.64 -20.80
C GLU A 104 10.76 15.28 -21.48
N THR A 105 9.76 15.16 -22.35
CA THR A 105 9.66 14.08 -23.35
C THR A 105 9.47 14.72 -24.71
N GLU A 106 10.43 14.50 -25.59
CA GLU A 106 10.50 15.12 -26.89
C GLU A 106 9.96 14.17 -27.95
N PHE A 107 9.15 14.70 -28.86
CA PHE A 107 8.66 14.01 -30.05
C PHE A 107 9.32 14.65 -31.26
N LEU A 108 10.04 13.86 -32.05
CA LEU A 108 10.86 14.34 -33.15
C LEU A 108 10.60 13.55 -34.44
N VAL A 109 10.92 14.17 -35.57
CA VAL A 109 10.87 13.56 -36.91
C VAL A 109 12.18 13.80 -37.65
N GLU A 110 12.42 13.14 -38.78
CA GLU A 110 13.72 13.22 -39.48
C GLU A 110 14.08 14.61 -40.01
N GLN A 111 13.06 15.41 -40.36
CA GLN A 111 13.15 16.73 -40.99
C GLN A 111 11.96 17.58 -40.53
N ASP A 112 11.76 18.78 -41.06
CA ASP A 112 10.56 19.56 -40.74
C ASP A 112 9.28 18.81 -41.14
N MET A 113 8.17 19.04 -40.41
CA MET A 113 6.91 18.34 -40.66
C MET A 113 6.43 18.59 -42.11
N PRO A 114 6.26 17.53 -42.93
CA PRO A 114 5.80 17.69 -44.32
C PRO A 114 4.36 18.21 -44.39
N ALA A 115 4.03 18.97 -45.45
CA ALA A 115 2.69 19.53 -45.64
C ALA A 115 1.57 18.48 -45.73
N ASP A 116 1.89 17.27 -46.18
CA ASP A 116 0.95 16.15 -46.25
C ASP A 116 0.87 15.35 -44.93
N GLY A 117 1.67 15.71 -43.92
CA GLY A 117 1.67 15.13 -42.58
C GLY A 117 2.23 13.70 -42.50
N LYS A 118 2.92 13.22 -43.54
CA LYS A 118 3.45 11.85 -43.59
C LYS A 118 4.92 11.82 -43.24
N VAL A 119 5.27 11.10 -42.18
CA VAL A 119 6.66 10.95 -41.72
C VAL A 119 7.10 9.50 -41.78
N LYS A 120 8.39 9.27 -41.98
CA LYS A 120 8.93 7.91 -41.96
C LYS A 120 9.07 7.43 -40.52
N THR A 121 9.61 8.25 -39.62
CA THR A 121 9.85 7.87 -38.23
C THR A 121 9.41 8.98 -37.28
N LEU A 122 8.59 8.60 -36.31
CA LEU A 122 8.38 9.40 -35.12
C LEU A 122 9.34 8.90 -34.04
N TYR A 123 10.30 9.75 -33.65
CA TYR A 123 11.19 9.49 -32.52
C TYR A 123 10.54 10.03 -31.25
N VAL A 124 10.62 9.27 -30.17
CA VAL A 124 10.23 9.70 -28.83
C VAL A 124 11.45 9.60 -27.94
N ARG A 125 11.97 10.73 -27.47
CA ARG A 125 13.12 10.80 -26.58
C ARG A 125 12.69 11.26 -25.20
N GLY A 126 12.72 10.35 -24.23
CA GLY A 126 12.36 10.64 -22.85
C GLY A 126 13.56 11.03 -22.03
N LYS A 127 13.39 12.00 -21.13
CA LYS A 127 14.40 12.41 -20.14
C LYS A 127 14.02 12.01 -18.71
N GLY A 128 13.27 10.91 -18.56
CA GLY A 128 12.95 10.32 -17.27
C GLY A 128 11.64 10.79 -16.62
N ASP A 129 10.69 11.37 -17.37
CA ASP A 129 9.41 11.83 -16.79
C ASP A 129 8.64 10.69 -16.12
N PRO A 130 8.49 10.68 -14.78
CA PRO A 130 7.80 9.61 -14.07
C PRO A 130 6.29 9.86 -13.96
N THR A 131 5.77 10.92 -14.59
CA THR A 131 4.40 11.41 -14.42
C THR A 131 3.49 11.15 -15.61
N ILE A 132 4.01 10.57 -16.70
CA ILE A 132 3.19 10.31 -17.88
C ILE A 132 2.18 9.21 -17.59
N THR A 133 0.90 9.58 -17.65
CA THR A 133 -0.24 8.66 -17.59
C THR A 133 -0.85 8.46 -18.97
N THR A 134 -1.73 7.47 -19.13
CA THR A 134 -2.51 7.27 -20.36
C THR A 134 -3.23 8.55 -20.80
N GLU A 135 -3.82 9.30 -19.87
CA GLU A 135 -4.53 10.54 -20.16
C GLU A 135 -3.59 11.63 -20.67
N ARG A 136 -2.42 11.78 -20.04
CA ARG A 136 -1.39 12.72 -20.53
C ARG A 136 -0.89 12.31 -21.90
N LEU A 137 -0.61 11.02 -22.12
CA LEU A 137 -0.17 10.51 -23.42
C LEU A 137 -1.23 10.73 -24.50
N TYR A 138 -2.51 10.55 -24.18
CA TYR A 138 -3.62 10.90 -25.07
C TYR A 138 -3.67 12.40 -25.38
N GLY A 139 -3.36 13.27 -24.40
CA GLY A 139 -3.17 14.69 -24.64
C GLY A 139 -2.01 14.97 -25.62
N MET A 140 -0.88 14.29 -25.44
CA MET A 140 0.29 14.44 -26.33
C MET A 140 -0.01 14.03 -27.77
N THR A 141 -0.82 12.98 -27.99
CA THR A 141 -1.23 12.64 -29.37
C THR A 141 -2.06 13.75 -30.01
N SER A 142 -2.84 14.51 -29.22
CA SER A 142 -3.53 15.73 -29.70
C SER A 142 -2.57 16.76 -30.25
N GLU A 143 -1.50 17.04 -29.51
CA GLU A 143 -0.48 18.03 -29.90
C GLU A 143 0.23 17.59 -31.19
N LEU A 144 0.53 16.30 -31.34
CA LEU A 144 1.11 15.77 -32.57
C LEU A 144 0.19 15.92 -33.79
N LEU A 145 -1.13 15.70 -33.63
CA LEU A 145 -2.10 15.94 -34.71
C LEU A 145 -2.17 17.42 -35.08
N HIS A 146 -2.22 18.32 -34.09
CA HIS A 146 -2.25 19.77 -34.35
C HIS A 146 -0.95 20.28 -34.96
N ALA A 147 0.18 19.64 -34.68
CA ALA A 147 1.44 19.87 -35.36
C ALA A 147 1.47 19.34 -36.80
N GLY A 148 0.42 18.65 -37.26
CA GLY A 148 0.23 18.21 -38.64
C GLY A 148 0.48 16.73 -38.91
N LEU A 149 0.79 15.91 -37.88
CA LEU A 149 1.04 14.48 -38.06
C LEU A 149 -0.23 13.74 -38.51
N LYS A 150 -0.16 13.03 -39.63
CA LYS A 150 -1.26 12.24 -40.22
C LYS A 150 -0.91 10.78 -40.47
N GLU A 151 0.35 10.50 -40.78
CA GLU A 151 0.84 9.13 -41.00
C GLU A 151 2.28 8.98 -40.53
N VAL A 152 2.60 7.85 -39.91
CA VAL A 152 3.96 7.46 -39.54
C VAL A 152 4.22 6.02 -39.97
N GLN A 153 5.41 5.74 -40.51
CA GLN A 153 5.83 4.35 -40.74
C GLN A 153 6.26 3.73 -39.41
N ASP A 154 7.39 4.12 -38.83
CA ASP A 154 7.89 3.53 -37.58
C ASP A 154 7.83 4.50 -36.39
N ILE A 155 7.69 3.95 -35.19
CA ILE A 155 7.93 4.68 -33.93
C ILE A 155 9.23 4.18 -33.33
N VAL A 156 10.17 5.09 -33.09
CA VAL A 156 11.45 4.79 -32.43
C VAL A 156 11.44 5.42 -31.05
N VAL A 157 11.63 4.60 -30.01
CA VAL A 157 11.69 5.06 -28.63
C VAL A 157 13.15 5.10 -28.18
N ASP A 158 13.59 6.31 -27.86
CA ASP A 158 14.93 6.64 -27.38
C ASP A 158 14.90 6.77 -25.85
N ASP A 159 15.32 5.68 -25.21
CA ASP A 159 15.38 5.51 -23.76
C ASP A 159 16.80 5.80 -23.21
N SER A 160 17.70 6.37 -24.03
CA SER A 160 19.15 6.43 -23.75
C SER A 160 19.57 7.53 -22.77
N TRP A 161 18.64 8.35 -22.31
CA TRP A 161 18.92 9.32 -21.24
C TRP A 161 19.35 8.63 -19.94
N PHE A 162 18.85 7.42 -19.72
CA PHE A 162 19.30 6.51 -18.66
C PHE A 162 20.08 5.33 -19.25
N ASP A 163 20.87 4.69 -18.40
CA ASP A 163 21.57 3.45 -18.76
C ASP A 163 20.59 2.27 -18.89
N ALA A 164 21.07 1.19 -19.51
CA ALA A 164 20.27 0.00 -19.77
C ALA A 164 19.95 -0.81 -18.49
N GLU A 165 20.60 -0.52 -17.36
CA GLU A 165 20.34 -1.21 -16.09
C GLU A 165 19.06 -0.69 -15.45
N ARG A 166 17.91 -1.31 -15.75
CA ARG A 166 16.61 -0.78 -15.32
C ARG A 166 16.20 -1.19 -13.91
N THR A 167 16.80 -2.23 -13.37
CA THR A 167 16.42 -2.83 -12.09
C THR A 167 17.28 -2.23 -10.98
N PRO A 168 16.68 -1.59 -9.97
CA PRO A 168 17.45 -1.01 -8.86
C PRO A 168 18.20 -2.08 -8.07
N PRO A 169 19.39 -1.78 -7.52
CA PRO A 169 20.11 -2.72 -6.66
C PRO A 169 19.27 -3.19 -5.46
N GLY A 170 19.30 -4.48 -5.17
CA GLY A 170 18.54 -5.11 -4.09
C GLY A 170 17.14 -5.61 -4.48
N TYR A 171 16.63 -5.25 -5.67
CA TYR A 171 15.35 -5.77 -6.15
C TYR A 171 15.42 -7.26 -6.53
N ASP A 172 16.62 -7.77 -6.79
CA ASP A 172 16.91 -9.19 -7.05
C ASP A 172 16.60 -10.11 -5.85
N GLN A 173 16.36 -9.54 -4.65
CA GLN A 173 15.92 -10.28 -3.47
C GLN A 173 14.45 -10.75 -3.54
N GLU A 174 13.64 -10.20 -4.46
CA GLU A 174 12.24 -10.55 -4.63
C GLU A 174 11.93 -10.86 -6.11
N ASP A 175 11.44 -12.06 -6.41
CA ASP A 175 10.92 -12.41 -7.74
C ASP A 175 9.39 -12.24 -7.78
N SER A 176 8.97 -11.03 -8.16
CA SER A 176 7.59 -10.59 -8.05
C SER A 176 7.20 -9.69 -9.22
N ASP A 177 5.95 -9.83 -9.67
CA ASP A 177 5.38 -9.08 -10.79
C ASP A 177 4.51 -7.90 -10.33
N ARG A 178 4.60 -7.55 -9.05
CA ARG A 178 3.86 -6.45 -8.42
C ARG A 178 4.30 -5.10 -8.99
N ALA A 179 3.36 -4.16 -9.10
CA ALA A 179 3.65 -2.83 -9.61
C ALA A 179 4.75 -2.06 -8.84
N TYR A 180 4.97 -2.34 -7.55
CA TYR A 180 6.05 -1.69 -6.78
C TYR A 180 7.46 -2.20 -7.15
N MET A 181 7.54 -3.31 -7.90
CA MET A 181 8.76 -3.86 -8.51
C MET A 181 9.01 -3.32 -9.92
N ALA A 182 8.26 -2.30 -10.36
CA ALA A 182 8.38 -1.76 -11.71
C ALA A 182 9.79 -1.22 -11.98
N PRO A 183 10.44 -1.66 -13.08
CA PRO A 183 11.76 -1.18 -13.46
C PRO A 183 11.72 0.28 -13.92
N THR A 184 12.87 0.93 -13.88
CA THR A 184 13.04 2.32 -14.36
C THR A 184 13.14 2.39 -15.89
N GLY A 185 12.79 3.54 -16.46
CA GLY A 185 12.98 3.85 -17.87
C GLY A 185 13.00 5.36 -18.07
N ALA A 186 13.81 5.86 -19.00
CA ALA A 186 13.81 7.26 -19.40
C ALA A 186 12.52 7.63 -20.16
N VAL A 187 11.92 6.67 -20.86
CA VAL A 187 10.57 6.73 -21.42
C VAL A 187 9.68 5.76 -20.65
N SER A 188 8.75 6.31 -19.86
CA SER A 188 7.90 5.56 -18.94
C SER A 188 6.43 5.94 -19.10
N LEU A 189 5.53 5.01 -18.82
CA LEU A 189 4.08 5.20 -18.87
C LEU A 189 3.42 4.53 -17.65
N ASN A 190 2.49 5.22 -16.98
CA ASN A 190 1.72 4.69 -15.86
C ASN A 190 2.60 4.06 -14.75
N TRP A 191 3.69 4.72 -14.39
CA TRP A 191 4.68 4.21 -13.42
C TRP A 191 5.26 2.84 -13.78
N ASN A 192 5.29 2.51 -15.08
CA ASN A 192 5.70 1.23 -15.64
C ASN A 192 4.91 0.05 -15.07
N ALA A 193 3.62 0.29 -14.85
CA ALA A 193 2.66 -0.72 -14.46
C ALA A 193 1.42 -0.66 -15.36
N VAL A 194 0.79 -1.82 -15.57
CA VAL A 194 -0.47 -1.95 -16.29
C VAL A 194 -1.58 -2.35 -15.33
N ALA A 195 -2.76 -1.74 -15.51
CA ALA A 195 -3.98 -2.22 -14.89
C ALA A 195 -4.60 -3.33 -15.73
N VAL A 196 -4.85 -4.47 -15.10
CA VAL A 196 -5.52 -5.64 -15.69
C VAL A 196 -6.91 -5.73 -15.10
N TYR A 197 -7.93 -5.48 -15.91
CA TYR A 197 -9.33 -5.61 -15.52
C TYR A 197 -9.88 -6.98 -15.90
N VAL A 198 -10.59 -7.65 -14.99
CA VAL A 198 -11.23 -8.95 -15.19
C VAL A 198 -12.70 -8.82 -14.85
N ARG A 199 -13.60 -9.10 -15.80
CA ARG A 199 -15.04 -8.89 -15.68
C ARG A 199 -15.80 -10.15 -16.08
N ALA A 200 -16.86 -10.48 -15.35
CA ALA A 200 -17.79 -11.51 -15.80
C ALA A 200 -18.41 -11.11 -17.15
N ALA A 201 -18.71 -12.10 -17.98
CA ALA A 201 -19.39 -11.89 -19.25
C ALA A 201 -20.36 -13.04 -19.55
N PRO A 202 -21.43 -12.79 -20.34
CA PRO A 202 -22.37 -13.84 -20.73
C PRO A 202 -21.64 -15.00 -21.43
N GLY A 203 -22.01 -16.24 -21.09
CA GLY A 203 -21.42 -17.45 -21.67
C GLY A 203 -20.29 -18.09 -20.85
N GLY A 204 -20.07 -17.65 -19.61
CA GLY A 204 -19.24 -18.37 -18.63
C GLY A 204 -17.72 -18.17 -18.78
N LYS A 205 -17.25 -17.38 -19.76
CA LYS A 205 -15.86 -16.95 -19.88
C LYS A 205 -15.74 -15.47 -19.55
N ALA A 206 -14.85 -15.12 -18.63
CA ALA A 206 -14.64 -13.73 -18.23
C ALA A 206 -13.88 -12.94 -19.31
N VAL A 207 -14.08 -11.63 -19.34
CA VAL A 207 -13.33 -10.68 -20.18
C VAL A 207 -12.13 -10.17 -19.40
N VAL A 208 -10.99 -10.04 -20.08
CA VAL A 208 -9.73 -9.54 -19.53
C VAL A 208 -9.26 -8.39 -20.42
N ASP A 209 -9.14 -7.20 -19.84
CA ASP A 209 -8.74 -5.98 -20.55
C ASP A 209 -7.51 -5.36 -19.88
N MET A 210 -6.56 -4.90 -20.70
CA MET A 210 -5.43 -4.09 -20.26
C MET A 210 -5.78 -2.62 -20.43
N GLU A 211 -5.37 -1.77 -19.50
CA GLU A 211 -5.50 -0.31 -19.63
C GLU A 211 -4.12 0.37 -19.64
N PRO A 212 -3.75 1.07 -20.74
CA PRO A 212 -4.46 1.15 -22.02
C PRO A 212 -4.32 -0.16 -22.82
N PRO A 213 -5.28 -0.46 -23.72
CA PRO A 213 -5.16 -1.59 -24.63
C PRO A 213 -3.99 -1.37 -25.59
N SER A 214 -3.26 -2.43 -25.92
CA SER A 214 -2.09 -2.34 -26.79
C SER A 214 -1.67 -3.72 -27.32
N ASP A 215 -1.20 -3.76 -28.57
CA ASP A 215 -0.57 -4.96 -29.17
C ASP A 215 0.75 -5.38 -28.48
N PHE A 216 1.23 -4.57 -27.53
CA PHE A 216 2.34 -4.91 -26.64
C PHE A 216 2.03 -6.12 -25.74
N PHE A 217 0.75 -6.40 -25.46
CA PHE A 217 0.33 -7.48 -24.58
C PHE A 217 0.01 -8.78 -25.34
N VAL A 218 0.42 -9.91 -24.76
CA VAL A 218 -0.04 -11.26 -25.13
C VAL A 218 -0.85 -11.80 -23.96
N VAL A 219 -2.18 -11.83 -24.10
CA VAL A 219 -3.08 -12.21 -23.00
C VAL A 219 -3.52 -13.66 -23.13
N GLU A 220 -3.19 -14.48 -22.14
CA GLU A 220 -3.71 -15.85 -21.96
C GLU A 220 -4.81 -15.85 -20.91
N ASN A 221 -6.07 -15.89 -21.37
CA ASN A 221 -7.25 -15.83 -20.51
C ASN A 221 -7.93 -17.21 -20.40
N THR A 222 -7.84 -17.82 -19.21
CA THR A 222 -8.58 -19.04 -18.84
C THR A 222 -9.56 -18.78 -17.68
N VAL A 223 -9.95 -17.53 -17.45
CA VAL A 223 -10.88 -17.18 -16.36
C VAL A 223 -12.31 -17.52 -16.74
N THR A 224 -13.03 -18.16 -15.83
CA THR A 224 -14.47 -18.44 -15.97
C THR A 224 -15.30 -17.48 -15.15
N SER A 225 -16.57 -17.34 -15.52
CA SER A 225 -17.58 -16.71 -14.68
C SER A 225 -18.60 -17.74 -14.18
N GLY A 226 -19.13 -17.54 -12.97
CA GLY A 226 -20.15 -18.43 -12.42
C GLY A 226 -20.76 -17.93 -11.10
N PRO A 227 -21.65 -18.71 -10.46
CA PRO A 227 -22.41 -18.31 -9.27
C PRO A 227 -21.59 -18.22 -7.96
N GLY A 228 -20.26 -18.12 -8.06
CA GLY A 228 -19.35 -18.11 -6.92
C GLY A 228 -19.52 -16.91 -5.98
N ARG A 229 -19.24 -17.09 -4.68
CA ARG A 229 -19.34 -16.00 -3.69
C ARG A 229 -18.11 -15.07 -3.65
N ALA A 230 -16.91 -15.55 -3.96
CA ALA A 230 -15.67 -14.77 -3.84
C ALA A 230 -14.97 -14.61 -5.20
N ARG A 231 -14.20 -13.52 -5.36
CA ARG A 231 -13.31 -13.35 -6.51
C ARG A 231 -12.08 -14.20 -6.30
N ARG A 232 -11.77 -15.07 -7.25
CA ARG A 232 -10.67 -16.03 -7.15
C ARG A 232 -9.85 -15.92 -8.42
N VAL A 233 -9.16 -14.79 -8.58
CA VAL A 233 -8.43 -14.44 -9.81
C VAL A 233 -6.95 -14.36 -9.51
N SER A 234 -6.16 -15.10 -10.29
CA SER A 234 -4.72 -14.94 -10.37
C SER A 234 -4.37 -14.26 -11.69
N VAL A 235 -3.46 -13.30 -11.60
CA VAL A 235 -2.86 -12.64 -12.76
C VAL A 235 -1.36 -12.76 -12.60
N LYS A 236 -0.69 -13.26 -13.63
CA LYS A 236 0.76 -13.28 -13.72
C LYS A 236 1.21 -12.45 -14.91
N SER A 237 2.23 -11.63 -14.73
CA SER A 237 2.84 -10.82 -15.79
C SER A 237 4.30 -11.20 -15.94
N ASP A 238 4.71 -11.59 -17.14
CA ASP A 238 6.09 -12.02 -17.44
C ASP A 238 6.57 -11.36 -18.75
N ALA A 239 7.86 -11.07 -18.82
CA ALA A 239 8.51 -10.65 -20.06
C ALA A 239 8.33 -11.70 -21.17
N TYR A 240 8.09 -11.25 -22.40
CA TYR A 240 7.91 -12.12 -23.56
C TYR A 240 8.55 -11.50 -24.81
N GLY A 241 9.88 -11.54 -24.87
CA GLY A 241 10.66 -10.82 -25.89
C GLY A 241 10.40 -9.31 -25.80
N ASP A 242 9.99 -8.72 -26.92
CA ASP A 242 9.62 -7.29 -27.02
C ASP A 242 8.20 -6.98 -26.52
N LYS A 243 7.54 -7.94 -25.88
CA LYS A 243 6.15 -7.86 -25.40
C LYS A 243 6.04 -8.25 -23.92
N GLN A 244 4.86 -8.02 -23.35
CA GLN A 244 4.50 -8.53 -22.03
C GLN A 244 3.45 -9.64 -22.16
N LYS A 245 3.71 -10.80 -21.55
CA LYS A 245 2.72 -11.88 -21.44
C LYS A 245 1.95 -11.75 -20.15
N VAL A 246 0.62 -11.71 -20.24
CA VAL A 246 -0.29 -11.64 -19.09
C VAL A 246 -1.15 -12.88 -19.06
N VAL A 247 -0.98 -13.71 -18.03
CA VAL A 247 -1.74 -14.95 -17.84
C VAL A 247 -2.76 -14.73 -16.74
N VAL A 248 -4.04 -14.92 -17.06
CA VAL A 248 -5.15 -14.69 -16.14
C VAL A 248 -5.94 -15.98 -15.95
N LYS A 249 -6.08 -16.42 -14.69
CA LYS A 249 -6.69 -17.70 -14.30
C LYS A 249 -7.66 -17.53 -13.13
N GLY A 250 -8.55 -18.51 -12.98
CA GLY A 250 -9.47 -18.62 -11.86
C GLY A 250 -10.92 -18.31 -12.23
N GLN A 251 -11.69 -17.77 -11.28
CA GLN A 251 -13.12 -17.54 -11.43
C GLN A 251 -13.54 -16.15 -10.92
N VAL A 252 -14.40 -15.47 -11.69
CA VAL A 252 -15.09 -14.24 -11.27
C VAL A 252 -16.59 -14.49 -11.09
N PRO A 253 -17.23 -13.98 -10.02
CA PRO A 253 -18.68 -14.13 -9.85
C PRO A 253 -19.52 -13.39 -10.92
N ASP A 254 -20.62 -14.00 -11.37
CA ASP A 254 -21.50 -13.44 -12.42
C ASP A 254 -22.14 -12.08 -12.05
N GLU A 255 -22.51 -11.90 -10.77
CA GLU A 255 -23.19 -10.68 -10.29
C GLU A 255 -22.24 -9.62 -9.69
N ARG A 256 -20.92 -9.83 -9.74
CA ARG A 256 -19.96 -8.91 -9.09
C ARG A 256 -19.12 -8.13 -10.08
N GLY A 257 -18.92 -6.84 -9.76
CA GLY A 257 -18.14 -5.90 -10.57
C GLY A 257 -16.71 -6.35 -10.84
N ALA A 258 -16.02 -5.62 -11.73
CA ALA A 258 -14.66 -5.90 -12.18
C ALA A 258 -13.67 -6.16 -11.02
N VAL A 259 -12.78 -7.13 -11.23
CA VAL A 259 -11.51 -7.22 -10.51
C VAL A 259 -10.51 -6.40 -11.29
N SER A 260 -9.62 -5.69 -10.62
CA SER A 260 -8.46 -5.12 -11.26
C SER A 260 -7.23 -5.29 -10.40
N VAL A 261 -6.12 -5.56 -11.07
CA VAL A 261 -4.81 -5.75 -10.45
C VAL A 261 -3.78 -4.98 -11.26
N TRP A 262 -2.73 -4.52 -10.58
CA TRP A 262 -1.65 -3.79 -11.20
C TRP A 262 -0.40 -4.65 -11.25
N LYS A 263 0.20 -4.74 -12.43
CA LYS A 263 1.37 -5.56 -12.70
C LYS A 263 2.49 -4.73 -13.30
N LYS A 264 3.73 -5.05 -12.92
CA LYS A 264 4.91 -4.40 -13.50
C LYS A 264 5.01 -4.70 -15.00
N ILE A 265 5.70 -3.81 -15.69
CA ILE A 265 6.07 -3.92 -17.10
C ILE A 265 7.58 -4.07 -17.19
N ASP A 266 8.05 -5.15 -17.81
CA ASP A 266 9.48 -5.45 -17.88
C ASP A 266 10.22 -4.61 -18.95
N ASN A 267 9.52 -4.17 -20.01
CA ASN A 267 10.07 -3.28 -21.03
C ASN A 267 9.30 -1.95 -21.16
N PRO A 268 9.54 -0.98 -20.26
CA PRO A 268 8.85 0.31 -20.23
C PRO A 268 8.79 1.11 -21.55
N PRO A 269 9.89 1.34 -22.30
CA PRO A 269 9.82 2.13 -23.51
C PRO A 269 9.00 1.46 -24.63
N LEU A 270 9.03 0.12 -24.73
CA LEU A 270 8.19 -0.59 -25.70
C LEU A 270 6.71 -0.56 -25.31
N TYR A 271 6.40 -0.63 -24.01
CA TYR A 271 5.04 -0.41 -23.51
C TYR A 271 4.55 0.99 -23.88
N PHE A 272 5.34 2.03 -23.58
CA PHE A 272 5.02 3.41 -23.98
C PHE A 272 4.77 3.52 -25.48
N GLY A 273 5.70 3.02 -26.30
CA GLY A 273 5.60 3.13 -27.76
C GLY A 273 4.42 2.35 -28.34
N GLY A 274 4.12 1.16 -27.79
CA GLY A 274 2.94 0.36 -28.14
C GLY A 274 1.63 1.08 -27.81
N SER A 275 1.54 1.66 -26.61
CA SER A 275 0.39 2.46 -26.20
C SER A 275 0.26 3.75 -27.01
N LEU A 276 1.36 4.44 -27.32
CA LEU A 276 1.37 5.59 -28.22
C LEU A 276 0.84 5.23 -29.61
N LYS A 277 1.31 4.11 -30.18
CA LYS A 277 0.81 3.59 -31.47
C LYS A 277 -0.71 3.40 -31.43
N GLN A 278 -1.22 2.77 -30.37
CA GLN A 278 -2.67 2.56 -30.23
C GLN A 278 -3.44 3.87 -30.14
N LEU A 279 -2.97 4.83 -29.35
CA LEU A 279 -3.64 6.12 -29.14
C LEU A 279 -3.55 7.04 -30.37
N LEU A 280 -2.48 6.96 -31.15
CA LEU A 280 -2.39 7.64 -32.45
C LEU A 280 -3.40 7.05 -33.44
N THR A 281 -3.47 5.72 -33.51
CA THR A 281 -4.39 5.01 -34.40
C THR A 281 -5.85 5.31 -34.05
N SER A 282 -6.21 5.32 -32.77
CA SER A 282 -7.57 5.65 -32.32
C SER A 282 -7.98 7.10 -32.64
N ARG A 283 -7.01 8.01 -32.82
CA ARG A 283 -7.22 9.38 -33.27
C ARG A 283 -7.12 9.56 -34.80
N GLY A 284 -7.02 8.47 -35.56
CA GLY A 284 -7.02 8.51 -37.03
C GLY A 284 -5.65 8.76 -37.67
N VAL A 285 -4.55 8.81 -36.89
CA VAL A 285 -3.20 8.82 -37.44
C VAL A 285 -2.85 7.42 -37.92
N LYS A 286 -2.44 7.27 -39.18
CA LYS A 286 -2.07 5.97 -39.74
C LYS A 286 -0.68 5.57 -39.25
N VAL A 287 -0.58 4.47 -38.48
CA VAL A 287 0.71 3.90 -38.05
C VAL A 287 0.94 2.56 -38.76
N LYS A 288 1.83 2.53 -39.76
CA LYS A 288 2.00 1.36 -40.65
C LYS A 288 2.99 0.31 -40.14
N GLY A 289 4.06 0.76 -39.50
CA GLY A 289 5.21 -0.05 -39.12
C GLY A 289 5.21 -0.43 -37.64
N LYS A 290 6.43 -0.63 -37.12
CA LYS A 290 6.66 -1.21 -35.79
C LYS A 290 7.12 -0.16 -34.80
N VAL A 291 6.90 -0.46 -33.52
CA VAL A 291 7.54 0.22 -32.41
C VAL A 291 8.86 -0.49 -32.14
N LYS A 292 9.96 0.25 -32.02
CA LYS A 292 11.29 -0.29 -31.73
C LYS A 292 12.10 0.66 -30.86
N LEU A 293 13.10 0.11 -30.17
CA LEU A 293 14.10 0.93 -29.47
C LEU A 293 15.14 1.45 -30.46
N GLY A 294 15.64 2.65 -30.22
CA GLY A 294 16.73 3.21 -31.02
C GLY A 294 17.08 4.64 -30.61
N LEU A 295 18.29 5.06 -30.98
CA LEU A 295 18.76 6.42 -30.73
C LEU A 295 18.10 7.41 -31.69
N THR A 296 17.74 8.57 -31.18
CA THR A 296 17.29 9.71 -31.98
C THR A 296 18.49 10.32 -32.69
N PRO A 297 18.49 10.43 -34.03
CA PRO A 297 19.56 11.09 -34.76
C PRO A 297 19.71 12.55 -34.35
N SER A 298 20.94 13.06 -34.23
CA SER A 298 21.21 14.46 -33.87
C SER A 298 20.59 15.49 -34.82
N ARG A 299 20.30 15.09 -36.07
CA ARG A 299 19.64 15.92 -37.09
C ARG A 299 18.11 15.94 -37.01
N ALA A 300 17.50 15.11 -36.15
CA ALA A 300 16.06 15.06 -36.01
C ALA A 300 15.51 16.40 -35.51
N LYS A 301 14.32 16.76 -35.95
CA LYS A 301 13.64 18.02 -35.63
C LYS A 301 12.54 17.79 -34.62
N VAL A 302 12.53 18.58 -33.56
CA VAL A 302 11.49 18.54 -32.53
C VAL A 302 10.18 19.04 -33.13
N VAL A 303 9.14 18.24 -32.96
CA VAL A 303 7.75 18.59 -33.28
C VAL A 303 7.06 19.13 -32.05
N TYR A 304 7.27 18.48 -30.91
CA TYR A 304 6.60 18.78 -29.66
C TYR A 304 7.46 18.36 -28.48
N VAL A 305 7.41 19.13 -27.40
CA VAL A 305 8.05 18.80 -26.11
C VAL A 305 6.95 18.76 -25.05
N ALA A 306 6.71 17.58 -24.49
CA ALA A 306 5.86 17.44 -23.33
C ALA A 306 6.67 17.72 -22.06
N GLN A 307 6.15 18.58 -21.19
CA GLN A 307 6.74 18.85 -19.88
C GLN A 307 5.91 18.21 -18.76
N SER A 308 6.59 17.62 -17.77
CA SER A 308 5.94 17.11 -16.55
C SER A 308 5.28 18.24 -15.74
N ASP A 309 4.51 17.86 -14.71
CA ASP A 309 4.24 18.78 -13.59
C ASP A 309 5.56 19.21 -12.94
N THR A 310 5.58 20.33 -12.20
CA THR A 310 6.76 20.76 -11.42
C THR A 310 7.16 19.73 -10.38
N PHE A 311 8.44 19.72 -10.03
CA PHE A 311 8.99 18.74 -9.09
C PHE A 311 8.33 18.79 -7.72
N ASP A 312 7.80 19.92 -7.23
CA ASP A 312 7.03 19.96 -5.98
C ASP A 312 5.79 19.03 -6.00
N ILE A 313 5.13 18.89 -7.15
CA ILE A 313 3.99 17.97 -7.34
C ILE A 313 4.48 16.53 -7.40
N VAL A 314 5.58 16.27 -8.10
CA VAL A 314 6.22 14.95 -8.18
C VAL A 314 6.67 14.49 -6.79
N LEU A 315 7.28 15.38 -6.02
CA LEU A 315 7.71 15.20 -4.64
C LEU A 315 6.53 14.87 -3.72
N LYS A 316 5.42 15.60 -3.81
CA LYS A 316 4.19 15.28 -3.07
C LYS A 316 3.68 13.89 -3.40
N ARG A 317 3.61 13.51 -4.69
CA ARG A 317 3.17 12.19 -5.12
C ARG A 317 4.11 11.09 -4.62
N LEU A 318 5.43 11.30 -4.72
CA LEU A 318 6.46 10.39 -4.21
C LEU A 318 6.27 10.12 -2.71
N ASN A 319 6.22 11.16 -1.89
CA ASN A 319 6.24 11.01 -0.44
C ASN A 319 4.89 10.56 0.13
N LYS A 320 3.76 11.08 -0.38
CA LYS A 320 2.42 10.69 0.08
C LYS A 320 2.03 9.27 -0.35
N LEU A 321 2.36 8.87 -1.59
CA LEU A 321 2.04 7.54 -2.12
C LEU A 321 3.16 6.53 -1.90
N SER A 322 4.33 6.97 -1.42
CA SER A 322 5.50 6.12 -1.23
C SER A 322 5.97 5.41 -2.50
N SER A 323 5.93 6.08 -3.65
CA SER A 323 6.22 5.45 -4.94
C SER A 323 7.69 5.04 -5.06
N ASN A 324 7.95 3.73 -5.16
CA ASN A 324 9.30 3.21 -5.39
C ASN A 324 9.83 3.66 -6.75
N PHE A 325 9.04 3.47 -7.80
CA PHE A 325 9.39 3.84 -9.17
C PHE A 325 9.87 5.30 -9.29
N VAL A 326 9.16 6.25 -8.66
CA VAL A 326 9.56 7.67 -8.71
C VAL A 326 10.89 7.90 -7.99
N ALA A 327 11.13 7.23 -6.85
CA ALA A 327 12.37 7.37 -6.09
C ALA A 327 13.59 6.92 -6.91
N GLU A 328 13.46 5.79 -7.60
CA GLU A 328 14.54 5.21 -8.40
C GLU A 328 14.78 6.00 -9.69
N THR A 329 13.69 6.48 -10.30
CA THR A 329 13.76 7.40 -11.44
C THR A 329 14.47 8.69 -11.07
N LEU A 330 14.22 9.24 -9.87
CA LEU A 330 14.90 10.44 -9.37
C LEU A 330 16.41 10.24 -9.21
N LEU A 331 16.86 9.08 -8.73
CA LEU A 331 18.30 8.79 -8.67
C LEU A 331 18.93 8.88 -10.06
N LYS A 332 18.36 8.20 -11.05
CA LYS A 332 18.89 8.25 -12.41
C LYS A 332 18.80 9.65 -13.02
N THR A 333 17.75 10.40 -12.70
CA THR A 333 17.57 11.79 -13.12
C THR A 333 18.69 12.66 -12.59
N MET A 334 18.92 12.67 -11.28
CA MET A 334 20.05 13.39 -10.68
C MET A 334 21.38 12.95 -11.28
N GLY A 335 21.57 11.65 -11.52
CA GLY A 335 22.75 11.13 -12.19
C GLY A 335 22.95 11.67 -13.60
N ALA A 336 21.89 11.77 -14.40
CA ALA A 336 21.97 12.32 -15.76
C ALA A 336 22.22 13.84 -15.76
N GLU A 337 21.48 14.58 -14.93
CA GLU A 337 21.53 16.05 -14.88
C GLU A 337 22.85 16.56 -14.29
N LEU A 338 23.38 15.91 -13.25
CA LEU A 338 24.49 16.44 -12.46
C LEU A 338 25.82 15.69 -12.67
N ARG A 339 25.79 14.50 -13.28
CA ARG A 339 26.97 13.69 -13.63
C ARG A 339 27.04 13.30 -15.10
N GLY A 340 26.15 13.85 -15.93
CA GLY A 340 26.08 13.62 -17.36
C GLY A 340 25.41 12.30 -17.76
N GLN A 341 24.93 12.24 -19.01
CA GLN A 341 24.26 11.09 -19.58
C GLN A 341 25.23 9.93 -19.90
N PRO A 342 24.76 8.67 -19.91
CA PRO A 342 23.45 8.25 -19.39
C PRO A 342 23.42 8.34 -17.85
N GLY A 343 22.25 8.66 -17.29
CA GLY A 343 22.00 8.59 -15.86
C GLY A 343 21.96 7.15 -15.36
N SER A 344 22.57 6.89 -14.21
CA SER A 344 22.65 5.56 -13.60
C SER A 344 22.36 5.61 -12.11
N PHE A 345 22.04 4.46 -11.50
CA PHE A 345 21.84 4.37 -10.05
C PHE A 345 23.10 4.80 -9.28
N ALA A 346 24.29 4.37 -9.74
CA ALA A 346 25.55 4.74 -9.11
C ALA A 346 25.81 6.25 -9.15
N LYS A 347 25.56 6.91 -10.29
CA LYS A 347 25.68 8.37 -10.41
C LYS A 347 24.67 9.10 -9.51
N GLY A 348 23.44 8.59 -9.45
CA GLY A 348 22.41 9.13 -8.57
C GLY A 348 22.75 9.02 -7.09
N ILE A 349 23.26 7.86 -6.67
CA ILE A 349 23.72 7.63 -5.29
C ILE A 349 24.89 8.57 -4.96
N ASP A 350 25.86 8.76 -5.86
CA ASP A 350 26.97 9.69 -5.62
C ASP A 350 26.48 11.14 -5.37
N VAL A 351 25.45 11.60 -6.08
CA VAL A 351 24.82 12.91 -5.82
C VAL A 351 24.21 12.95 -4.41
N VAL A 352 23.48 11.89 -4.03
CA VAL A 352 22.88 11.81 -2.70
C VAL A 352 23.94 11.77 -1.60
N GLU A 353 25.02 11.00 -1.80
CA GLU A 353 26.11 10.91 -0.84
C GLU A 353 26.89 12.21 -0.71
N GLU A 354 27.07 12.97 -1.80
CA GLU A 354 27.63 14.33 -1.75
C GLU A 354 26.73 15.27 -0.94
N PHE A 355 25.41 15.25 -1.18
CA PHE A 355 24.45 16.06 -0.42
C PHE A 355 24.46 15.71 1.08
N LEU A 356 24.44 14.42 1.42
CA LEU A 356 24.48 13.97 2.80
C LEU A 356 25.76 14.44 3.51
N ASP A 357 26.92 14.32 2.87
CA ASP A 357 28.20 14.70 3.46
C ASP A 357 28.36 16.23 3.58
N ARG A 358 28.12 16.96 2.47
CA ARG A 358 28.41 18.40 2.38
C ARG A 358 27.33 19.29 2.98
N ASP A 359 26.07 19.00 2.73
CA ASP A 359 24.95 19.85 3.16
C ASP A 359 24.41 19.43 4.52
N VAL A 360 24.20 18.13 4.73
CA VAL A 360 23.55 17.60 5.94
C VAL A 360 24.57 17.29 7.05
N GLY A 361 25.84 17.04 6.70
CA GLY A 361 26.88 16.65 7.65
C GLY A 361 26.75 15.21 8.14
N ILE A 362 26.38 14.30 7.26
CA ILE A 362 26.33 12.84 7.48
C ILE A 362 27.44 12.20 6.63
N PRO A 363 28.59 11.84 7.21
CA PRO A 363 29.75 11.41 6.46
C PRO A 363 29.53 10.12 5.67
N ARG A 364 30.13 10.04 4.47
CA ARG A 364 30.17 8.79 3.68
C ARG A 364 30.75 7.65 4.52
N GLY A 365 30.20 6.44 4.34
CA GLY A 365 30.60 5.25 5.09
C GLY A 365 29.96 5.12 6.49
N THR A 366 29.22 6.13 6.97
CA THR A 366 28.44 6.03 8.21
C THR A 366 27.02 5.48 8.02
N TYR A 367 26.62 5.21 6.78
CA TYR A 367 25.33 4.64 6.36
C TYR A 367 25.56 3.73 5.15
N VAL A 368 24.54 2.99 4.75
CA VAL A 368 24.53 2.18 3.52
C VAL A 368 23.33 2.59 2.68
N MET A 369 23.57 3.12 1.48
CA MET A 369 22.53 3.39 0.50
C MET A 369 22.82 2.62 -0.78
N LYS A 370 21.90 1.76 -1.19
CA LYS A 370 21.99 0.92 -2.39
C LYS A 370 20.91 1.23 -3.41
N ASN A 371 19.76 1.73 -2.97
CA ASN A 371 18.66 2.15 -3.83
C ASN A 371 17.92 3.35 -3.22
N GLY A 372 17.11 4.04 -4.03
CA GLY A 372 16.46 5.30 -3.65
C GLY A 372 15.13 5.11 -2.93
N SER A 373 14.50 3.95 -3.10
CA SER A 373 13.18 3.64 -2.57
C SER A 373 13.22 3.08 -1.16
N GLY A 374 14.31 2.43 -0.76
CA GLY A 374 14.35 1.67 0.50
C GLY A 374 13.59 0.35 0.43
N LEU A 375 13.32 -0.17 -0.77
CA LEU A 375 12.76 -1.52 -0.95
C LEU A 375 13.84 -2.57 -0.65
N ASN A 376 13.39 -3.70 -0.11
CA ASN A 376 14.20 -4.87 0.26
C ASN A 376 15.29 -4.57 1.29
N ASP A 377 16.08 -5.60 1.64
CA ASP A 377 17.11 -5.48 2.66
C ASP A 377 18.44 -5.01 2.08
N ALA A 378 18.50 -3.73 1.72
CA ALA A 378 19.66 -3.16 1.03
C ALA A 378 20.23 -1.88 1.66
N ASN A 379 19.45 -1.16 2.46
CA ASN A 379 19.83 0.15 2.99
C ASN A 379 19.97 0.13 4.52
N ARG A 380 20.87 0.95 5.08
CA ARG A 380 21.09 1.11 6.51
C ARG A 380 21.28 2.59 6.87
N PHE A 381 20.45 3.09 7.77
CA PHE A 381 20.55 4.44 8.34
C PHE A 381 20.24 4.37 9.83
N SER A 382 20.78 5.30 10.60
CA SER A 382 20.41 5.48 12.01
C SER A 382 19.27 6.48 12.16
N THR A 383 18.53 6.44 13.28
CA THR A 383 17.47 7.42 13.52
C THR A 383 18.02 8.81 13.80
N ALA A 384 19.22 8.93 14.38
CA ALA A 384 19.92 10.21 14.53
C ALA A 384 20.26 10.83 13.16
N GLN A 385 20.71 10.02 12.18
CA GLN A 385 20.97 10.49 10.82
C GLN A 385 19.70 10.99 10.12
N MET A 386 18.62 10.21 10.20
CA MET A 386 17.33 10.61 9.60
C MET A 386 16.76 11.88 10.23
N ASP A 387 16.87 12.02 11.56
CA ASP A 387 16.39 13.22 12.24
C ASP A 387 17.27 14.46 11.94
N ARG A 388 18.59 14.28 11.78
CA ARG A 388 19.49 15.33 11.29
C ARG A 388 19.08 15.83 9.89
N LEU A 389 18.76 14.92 8.98
CA LEU A 389 18.24 15.27 7.66
C LEU A 389 16.93 16.07 7.76
N LEU A 390 15.99 15.63 8.58
CA LEU A 390 14.72 16.33 8.79
C LEU A 390 14.95 17.75 9.31
N ARG A 391 15.78 17.91 10.33
CA ARG A 391 16.15 19.25 10.83
C ARG A 391 16.75 20.13 9.74
N HIS A 392 17.72 19.61 8.99
CA HIS A 392 18.35 20.34 7.89
C HIS A 392 17.30 20.84 6.87
N MET A 393 16.35 19.98 6.48
CA MET A 393 15.30 20.37 5.54
C MET A 393 14.29 21.35 6.15
N TYR A 394 14.01 21.27 7.45
CA TYR A 394 13.13 22.21 8.15
C TYR A 394 13.74 23.61 8.25
N GLU A 395 15.03 23.69 8.56
CA GLU A 395 15.77 24.96 8.73
C GLU A 395 16.01 25.67 7.39
N ARG A 396 15.90 24.95 6.26
CA ARG A 396 16.09 25.49 4.91
C ARG A 396 14.82 26.14 4.35
N PHE A 397 14.50 27.34 4.84
CA PHE A 397 13.26 28.07 4.49
C PHE A 397 12.87 28.08 3.00
N PRO A 398 13.77 28.24 2.01
CA PRO A 398 13.39 28.24 0.59
C PRO A 398 12.83 26.90 0.06
N LEU A 399 13.05 25.79 0.76
CA LEU A 399 12.60 24.45 0.35
C LEU A 399 11.72 23.76 1.40
N ALA A 400 11.73 24.27 2.63
CA ALA A 400 10.99 23.69 3.75
C ALA A 400 9.48 23.57 3.49
N PRO A 401 8.77 24.57 2.92
CA PRO A 401 7.33 24.47 2.65
C PRO A 401 6.99 23.33 1.69
N GLU A 402 7.73 23.19 0.59
CA GLU A 402 7.54 22.15 -0.43
C GLU A 402 7.81 20.78 0.19
N TYR A 403 8.92 20.62 0.91
CA TYR A 403 9.27 19.39 1.61
C TYR A 403 8.21 18.99 2.65
N LEU A 404 7.81 19.91 3.54
CA LEU A 404 6.77 19.69 4.56
C LEU A 404 5.40 19.37 3.96
N SER A 405 5.06 19.99 2.84
CA SER A 405 3.80 19.73 2.13
C SER A 405 3.74 18.36 1.48
N SER A 406 4.91 17.78 1.16
CA SER A 406 5.04 16.47 0.53
C SER A 406 4.80 15.29 1.47
N LEU A 407 4.95 15.48 2.78
CA LEU A 407 4.79 14.40 3.75
C LEU A 407 3.31 14.05 3.98
N GLY A 408 3.03 12.80 4.36
CA GLY A 408 1.69 12.36 4.71
C GLY A 408 1.21 13.03 6.00
N ILE A 409 -0.07 13.37 6.09
CA ILE A 409 -0.68 14.03 7.25
C ILE A 409 -1.50 13.02 8.04
N ALA A 410 -1.19 12.85 9.32
CA ALA A 410 -1.88 11.99 10.25
C ALA A 410 -3.42 12.17 10.19
N GLY A 411 -4.15 11.07 9.95
CA GLY A 411 -5.61 11.04 9.86
C GLY A 411 -6.23 11.71 8.62
N LYS A 412 -5.42 12.25 7.70
CA LYS A 412 -5.92 13.08 6.58
C LYS A 412 -5.54 12.53 5.20
N ASP A 413 -4.28 12.23 4.94
CA ASP A 413 -3.83 11.85 3.59
C ASP A 413 -2.62 10.90 3.56
N GLY A 414 -2.24 10.50 2.35
CA GLY A 414 -1.13 9.59 2.09
C GLY A 414 -1.25 8.26 2.84
N THR A 415 -0.10 7.68 3.19
CA THR A 415 -0.02 6.45 3.98
C THR A 415 -0.41 6.62 5.46
N LEU A 416 -0.70 7.84 5.92
CA LEU A 416 -1.15 8.14 7.28
C LEU A 416 -2.66 8.42 7.38
N LYS A 417 -3.39 8.36 6.26
CA LYS A 417 -4.83 8.67 6.17
C LYS A 417 -5.69 7.94 7.21
N TYR A 418 -5.29 6.72 7.60
CA TYR A 418 -6.01 5.86 8.55
C TYR A 418 -5.25 5.61 9.88
N ARG A 419 -4.16 6.36 10.13
CA ARG A 419 -3.37 6.26 11.37
C ARG A 419 -3.62 7.46 12.28
N PHE A 420 -3.30 7.31 13.58
CA PHE A 420 -3.39 8.35 14.62
C PHE A 420 -4.80 8.85 14.97
N ASP A 421 -5.85 8.15 14.56
CA ASP A 421 -7.22 8.61 14.81
C ASP A 421 -7.55 8.67 16.32
N GLY A 422 -8.35 9.66 16.72
CA GLY A 422 -8.66 9.91 18.13
C GLY A 422 -7.51 10.47 18.98
N THR A 423 -6.41 10.88 18.36
CA THR A 423 -5.24 11.46 19.05
C THR A 423 -5.00 12.92 18.65
N ASP A 424 -4.21 13.65 19.45
CA ASP A 424 -3.77 15.01 19.14
C ASP A 424 -2.87 15.09 17.88
N ALA A 425 -2.36 13.97 17.37
CA ALA A 425 -1.52 13.96 16.19
C ALA A 425 -2.30 14.23 14.89
N VAL A 426 -3.62 14.03 14.85
CA VAL A 426 -4.43 14.25 13.63
C VAL A 426 -4.28 15.69 13.13
N GLY A 427 -3.81 15.84 11.89
CA GLY A 427 -3.55 17.14 11.27
C GLY A 427 -2.31 17.88 11.79
N ARG A 428 -1.70 17.46 12.90
CA ARG A 428 -0.50 18.07 13.48
C ARG A 428 0.79 17.31 13.18
N LEU A 429 0.71 16.00 12.99
CA LEU A 429 1.83 15.14 12.62
C LEU A 429 1.90 14.97 11.10
N ARG A 430 3.09 15.20 10.54
CA ARG A 430 3.42 14.97 9.14
C ARG A 430 4.63 14.06 9.03
N ALA A 431 4.49 12.91 8.39
CA ALA A 431 5.59 11.94 8.34
C ALA A 431 5.58 11.07 7.08
N LYS A 432 6.73 10.46 6.82
CA LYS A 432 6.90 9.36 5.88
C LYS A 432 6.87 8.04 6.66
N THR A 433 6.15 7.08 6.09
CA THR A 433 6.09 5.70 6.58
C THR A 433 7.04 4.79 5.81
N GLY A 434 7.46 3.70 6.43
CA GLY A 434 8.06 2.55 5.76
C GLY A 434 7.61 1.25 6.40
N THR A 435 7.30 0.25 5.59
CA THR A 435 6.95 -1.09 6.06
C THR A 435 7.50 -2.10 5.06
N LEU A 436 8.26 -3.06 5.55
CA LEU A 436 8.68 -4.28 4.86
C LEU A 436 8.39 -5.46 5.80
N GLU A 437 8.74 -6.68 5.39
CA GLU A 437 8.74 -7.82 6.29
C GLU A 437 9.70 -7.58 7.46
N GLY A 438 9.22 -7.73 8.70
CA GLY A 438 10.01 -7.52 9.92
C GLY A 438 10.52 -6.08 10.16
N VAL A 439 10.17 -5.10 9.31
CA VAL A 439 10.68 -3.73 9.39
C VAL A 439 9.54 -2.71 9.29
N SER A 440 9.53 -1.74 10.20
CA SER A 440 8.61 -0.60 10.19
C SER A 440 9.32 0.68 10.58
N ALA A 441 9.06 1.77 9.87
CA ALA A 441 9.67 3.08 10.09
C ALA A 441 8.64 4.21 9.98
N LEU A 442 8.86 5.27 10.76
CA LEU A 442 8.06 6.50 10.76
C LEU A 442 8.96 7.67 11.14
N SER A 443 9.16 8.61 10.23
CA SER A 443 9.99 9.79 10.47
C SER A 443 9.35 11.04 9.88
N GLY A 444 9.43 12.16 10.59
CA GLY A 444 8.82 13.41 10.17
C GLY A 444 8.78 14.46 11.26
N TYR A 445 7.70 15.23 11.27
CA TYR A 445 7.51 16.38 12.15
C TYR A 445 6.17 16.33 12.85
N VAL A 446 6.09 16.98 14.01
CA VAL A 446 4.83 17.15 14.74
C VAL A 446 4.84 18.47 15.48
N GLN A 447 3.72 19.18 15.43
CA GLN A 447 3.44 20.28 16.37
C GLN A 447 2.64 19.71 17.54
N SER A 448 3.11 19.91 18.76
CA SER A 448 2.37 19.50 19.95
C SER A 448 1.16 20.39 20.21
N ALA A 449 0.26 19.94 21.08
CA ALA A 449 -0.90 20.73 21.53
C ALA A 449 -0.48 22.03 22.23
N GLY A 450 0.67 22.02 22.94
CA GLY A 450 1.29 23.21 23.53
C GLY A 450 2.00 24.14 22.52
N GLY A 451 2.07 23.74 21.24
CA GLY A 451 2.61 24.56 20.15
C GLY A 451 4.08 24.34 19.81
N GLU A 452 4.83 23.62 20.66
CA GLU A 452 6.22 23.25 20.41
C GLU A 452 6.32 22.29 19.22
N LYS A 453 7.35 22.49 18.39
CA LYS A 453 7.57 21.69 17.17
C LYS A 453 8.69 20.70 17.38
N PHE A 454 8.51 19.51 16.86
CA PHE A 454 9.47 18.42 16.98
C PHE A 454 9.75 17.80 15.61
N SER A 455 11.00 17.39 15.40
CA SER A 455 11.37 16.37 14.43
C SER A 455 11.52 15.03 15.15
N PHE A 456 11.26 13.95 14.44
CA PHE A 456 11.43 12.62 14.97
C PHE A 456 11.76 11.59 13.90
N SER A 457 12.44 10.53 14.33
CA SER A 457 12.64 9.31 13.55
C SER A 457 12.50 8.08 14.44
N ILE A 458 11.64 7.14 14.02
CA ILE A 458 11.38 5.87 14.69
C ILE A 458 11.61 4.75 13.67
N MET A 459 12.44 3.78 14.01
CA MET A 459 12.69 2.58 13.20
C MET A 459 12.62 1.35 14.09
N VAL A 460 11.87 0.34 13.65
CA VAL A 460 11.74 -0.95 14.31
C VAL A 460 12.07 -2.04 13.31
N ASN A 461 13.07 -2.85 13.61
CA ASN A 461 13.55 -3.96 12.79
C ASN A 461 13.44 -5.28 13.55
N ASP A 462 13.50 -6.37 12.81
CA ASP A 462 13.62 -7.75 13.30
C ASP A 462 12.50 -8.17 14.26
N TYR A 463 11.29 -7.60 14.10
CA TYR A 463 10.13 -8.05 14.85
C TYR A 463 9.50 -9.30 14.21
N ALA A 464 9.16 -10.28 15.03
CA ALA A 464 8.44 -11.47 14.60
C ALA A 464 6.94 -11.18 14.44
N GLY A 465 6.33 -11.78 13.42
CA GLY A 465 4.88 -11.73 13.21
C GLY A 465 4.38 -10.38 12.66
N ARG A 466 3.23 -9.92 13.16
CA ARG A 466 2.44 -8.86 12.53
C ARG A 466 3.04 -7.47 12.75
N ALA A 467 3.05 -6.64 11.71
CA ALA A 467 3.45 -5.24 11.79
C ALA A 467 2.50 -4.37 12.64
N GLY A 468 1.20 -4.72 12.68
CA GLY A 468 0.16 -3.91 13.34
C GLY A 468 0.47 -3.47 14.78
N PRO A 469 0.81 -4.39 15.71
CA PRO A 469 1.18 -4.03 17.08
C PRO A 469 2.40 -3.11 17.18
N VAL A 470 3.40 -3.30 16.32
CA VAL A 470 4.60 -2.46 16.24
C VAL A 470 4.22 -1.06 15.75
N VAL A 471 3.47 -0.99 14.64
CA VAL A 471 2.95 0.27 14.07
C VAL A 471 2.10 1.03 15.08
N ALA A 472 1.25 0.34 15.87
CA ALA A 472 0.47 0.97 16.94
C ALA A 472 1.36 1.55 18.04
N GLY A 473 2.43 0.84 18.42
CA GLY A 473 3.45 1.37 19.35
C GLY A 473 4.14 2.63 18.80
N MET A 474 4.50 2.64 17.52
CA MET A 474 5.07 3.81 16.86
C MET A 474 4.08 4.97 16.78
N ASP A 475 2.80 4.70 16.49
CA ASP A 475 1.73 5.70 16.49
C ASP A 475 1.57 6.33 17.87
N ALA A 476 1.69 5.54 18.93
CA ALA A 476 1.62 6.08 20.28
C ALA A 476 2.82 6.95 20.65
N LEU A 477 4.02 6.59 20.20
CA LEU A 477 5.19 7.47 20.36
C LEU A 477 4.93 8.83 19.71
N GLY A 478 4.44 8.85 18.46
CA GLY A 478 4.09 10.10 17.76
C GLY A 478 2.92 10.85 18.41
N ALA A 479 1.89 10.14 18.89
CA ALA A 479 0.76 10.73 19.59
C ALA A 479 1.14 11.33 20.95
N ALA A 480 2.07 10.71 21.69
CA ALA A 480 2.57 11.24 22.94
C ALA A 480 3.26 12.59 22.74
N VAL A 481 4.10 12.71 21.70
CA VAL A 481 4.73 13.99 21.34
C VAL A 481 3.65 15.02 20.98
N ALA A 482 2.66 14.64 20.16
CA ALA A 482 1.57 15.52 19.76
C ALA A 482 0.72 16.01 20.94
N ALA A 483 0.53 15.20 21.98
CA ALA A 483 -0.28 15.54 23.15
C ALA A 483 0.49 16.36 24.21
N THR A 484 1.77 16.66 24.01
CA THR A 484 2.55 17.52 24.92
C THR A 484 1.90 18.90 25.01
N GLY A 485 1.67 19.38 26.23
CA GLY A 485 0.95 20.64 26.51
C GLY A 485 -0.58 20.57 26.34
N SER A 486 -1.16 19.38 26.08
CA SER A 486 -2.62 19.20 26.13
C SER A 486 -3.11 19.03 27.56
N THR A 487 -4.40 19.28 27.81
CA THR A 487 -5.02 19.10 29.14
C THR A 487 -4.95 17.66 29.65
N LEU A 488 -4.90 16.69 28.73
CA LEU A 488 -4.79 15.28 29.06
C LEU A 488 -3.32 14.78 29.08
N GLY A 489 -2.41 15.56 28.48
CA GLY A 489 -0.98 15.32 28.44
C GLY A 489 -0.52 14.10 27.62
N PRO A 490 0.81 13.87 27.53
CA PRO A 490 1.41 12.76 26.78
C PRO A 490 0.95 11.35 27.21
N GLY A 491 0.46 11.21 28.45
CA GLY A 491 -0.06 9.95 28.98
C GLY A 491 -1.31 9.43 28.25
N THR A 492 -2.04 10.29 27.51
CA THR A 492 -3.16 9.87 26.66
C THR A 492 -2.78 8.87 25.59
N ALA A 493 -1.55 8.94 25.06
CA ALA A 493 -1.06 7.96 24.10
C ALA A 493 -1.11 6.54 24.69
N LEU A 494 -0.83 6.40 25.99
CA LEU A 494 -0.94 5.13 26.72
C LEU A 494 -2.40 4.73 26.94
N ALA A 495 -3.29 5.70 27.21
CA ALA A 495 -4.71 5.44 27.38
C ALA A 495 -5.36 4.93 26.09
N ASN A 496 -5.13 5.58 24.95
CA ASN A 496 -5.64 5.14 23.63
C ASN A 496 -5.11 3.77 23.22
N LEU A 497 -3.88 3.46 23.63
CA LEU A 497 -3.28 2.16 23.45
C LEU A 497 -3.78 1.06 24.41
N ASN A 498 -4.45 1.43 25.52
CA ASN A 498 -5.06 0.53 26.50
C ASN A 498 -6.60 0.44 26.32
N GLU A 499 -7.24 1.46 25.73
CA GLU A 499 -8.67 1.48 25.42
C GLU A 499 -9.06 0.47 24.34
N GLY A 500 -8.11 0.03 23.50
CA GLY A 500 -8.28 -1.13 22.63
C GLY A 500 -8.63 -2.44 23.36
N GLN A 501 -8.57 -2.46 24.70
CA GLN A 501 -8.95 -3.60 25.53
C GLN A 501 -10.24 -3.42 26.35
N LYS A 502 -10.98 -2.30 26.27
CA LYS A 502 -12.01 -2.01 27.31
C LYS A 502 -13.37 -1.43 26.92
N THR A 503 -13.82 -1.55 25.67
CA THR A 503 -15.27 -1.37 25.37
C THR A 503 -15.80 -2.56 24.57
N GLN A 504 -16.13 -3.64 25.28
CA GLN A 504 -16.86 -4.77 24.70
C GLN A 504 -18.36 -4.47 24.80
N GLY A 505 -18.99 -4.14 23.67
CA GLY A 505 -20.45 -4.06 23.59
C GLY A 505 -21.10 -5.44 23.82
N GLY A 506 -22.36 -5.45 24.29
CA GLY A 506 -23.13 -6.69 24.37
C GLY A 506 -23.31 -7.31 22.97
N LEU A 507 -23.29 -8.65 22.89
CA LEU A 507 -23.38 -9.39 21.62
C LEU A 507 -24.54 -8.94 20.69
N PRO A 508 -25.75 -8.61 21.20
CA PRO A 508 -26.86 -8.14 20.35
C PRO A 508 -26.61 -6.78 19.68
N ASP A 509 -25.96 -5.84 20.39
CA ASP A 509 -25.62 -4.53 19.83
C ASP A 509 -24.61 -4.68 18.69
N ILE A 510 -23.58 -5.49 18.93
CA ILE A 510 -22.54 -5.79 17.93
C ILE A 510 -23.15 -6.47 16.71
N ALA A 511 -24.03 -7.44 16.90
CA ALA A 511 -24.68 -8.13 15.79
C ALA A 511 -25.47 -7.17 14.88
N ASN A 512 -26.20 -6.20 15.45
CA ASN A 512 -26.92 -5.20 14.67
C ASN A 512 -25.99 -4.28 13.87
N ARG A 513 -24.90 -3.81 14.50
CA ARG A 513 -23.90 -2.98 13.81
C ARG A 513 -23.18 -3.74 12.71
N VAL A 514 -22.72 -4.97 13.01
CA VAL A 514 -22.08 -5.86 12.05
C VAL A 514 -23.00 -6.12 10.85
N LYS A 515 -24.27 -6.46 11.08
CA LYS A 515 -25.26 -6.64 10.01
C LYS A 515 -25.35 -5.40 9.11
N THR A 516 -25.48 -4.22 9.72
CA THR A 516 -25.60 -2.95 8.99
C THR A 516 -24.39 -2.68 8.10
N TYR A 517 -23.18 -2.81 8.65
CA TYR A 517 -21.96 -2.53 7.92
C TYR A 517 -21.65 -3.59 6.86
N LEU A 518 -21.96 -4.86 7.13
CA LEU A 518 -21.85 -5.93 6.12
C LEU A 518 -22.73 -5.66 4.93
N GLU A 519 -23.99 -5.25 5.13
CA GLU A 519 -24.89 -4.91 4.03
C GLU A 519 -24.35 -3.72 3.21
N LEU A 520 -23.81 -2.68 3.86
CA LEU A 520 -23.16 -1.57 3.16
C LEU A 520 -21.92 -2.00 2.36
N GLY A 521 -21.12 -2.92 2.89
CA GLY A 521 -19.96 -3.49 2.19
C GLY A 521 -20.36 -4.32 0.97
N LYS A 522 -21.41 -5.14 1.11
CA LYS A 522 -21.97 -5.97 0.03
C LYS A 522 -22.47 -5.14 -1.16
N GLN A 523 -22.94 -3.92 -0.93
CA GLN A 523 -23.34 -2.99 -2.00
C GLN A 523 -22.16 -2.60 -2.91
N ARG A 524 -20.92 -2.70 -2.42
CA ARG A 524 -19.69 -2.34 -3.15
C ARG A 524 -19.72 -0.93 -3.76
N ASP A 525 -20.34 0.01 -3.05
CA ASP A 525 -20.54 1.38 -3.50
C ASP A 525 -19.48 2.33 -2.93
N GLN A 526 -18.71 2.97 -3.80
CA GLN A 526 -17.67 3.92 -3.39
C GLN A 526 -18.23 5.14 -2.64
N ARG A 527 -19.51 5.48 -2.83
CA ARG A 527 -20.19 6.55 -2.08
C ARG A 527 -20.26 6.24 -0.58
N ASN A 528 -20.28 4.96 -0.20
CA ASN A 528 -20.31 4.54 1.19
C ASN A 528 -18.96 4.75 1.90
N ILE A 529 -17.84 4.91 1.17
CA ILE A 529 -16.49 5.01 1.74
C ILE A 529 -16.39 6.17 2.73
N GLY A 530 -16.99 7.33 2.43
CA GLY A 530 -16.95 8.49 3.33
C GLY A 530 -17.58 8.19 4.69
N PHE A 531 -18.75 7.54 4.67
CA PHE A 531 -19.47 7.10 5.86
C PHE A 531 -18.75 5.97 6.58
N LEU A 532 -18.42 4.88 5.89
CA LEU A 532 -17.75 3.70 6.45
C LEU A 532 -16.41 4.08 7.09
N ARG A 533 -15.69 5.04 6.51
CA ARG A 533 -14.45 5.58 7.09
C ARG A 533 -14.71 6.34 8.37
N THR A 534 -15.76 7.15 8.40
CA THR A 534 -16.12 7.92 9.61
C THR A 534 -16.57 6.98 10.72
N ALA A 535 -17.38 5.97 10.39
CA ALA A 535 -17.79 4.92 11.31
C ALA A 535 -16.59 4.12 11.83
N TRP A 536 -15.70 3.66 10.95
CA TRP A 536 -14.49 2.91 11.31
C TRP A 536 -13.56 3.69 12.24
N ARG A 537 -13.48 5.01 12.06
CA ARG A 537 -12.74 5.95 12.90
C ARG A 537 -13.35 6.08 14.30
N SER A 538 -14.66 6.29 14.38
CA SER A 538 -15.36 6.42 15.66
C SER A 538 -15.55 5.11 16.43
N GLU A 539 -15.39 3.97 15.75
CA GLU A 539 -15.64 2.65 16.31
C GLU A 539 -14.53 2.23 17.29
N ARG A 540 -14.93 1.74 18.46
CA ARG A 540 -14.01 1.25 19.49
C ARG A 540 -14.02 -0.27 19.64
N ASP A 541 -15.08 -0.94 19.21
CA ASP A 541 -15.16 -2.40 19.30
C ASP A 541 -14.32 -3.06 18.18
N PRO A 542 -13.29 -3.84 18.50
CA PRO A 542 -12.34 -4.36 17.50
C PRO A 542 -12.99 -5.32 16.50
N ALA A 543 -14.03 -6.06 16.91
CA ALA A 543 -14.79 -6.92 15.99
C ALA A 543 -15.59 -6.09 14.99
N VAL A 544 -16.26 -5.02 15.44
CA VAL A 544 -17.01 -4.13 14.54
C VAL A 544 -16.07 -3.35 13.62
N ARG A 545 -14.90 -2.93 14.12
CA ARG A 545 -13.84 -2.31 13.28
C ARG A 545 -13.38 -3.24 12.17
N ALA A 546 -13.18 -4.52 12.48
CA ALA A 546 -12.79 -5.50 11.48
C ALA A 546 -13.84 -5.64 10.36
N VAL A 547 -15.13 -5.59 10.70
CA VAL A 547 -16.24 -5.61 9.72
C VAL A 547 -16.29 -4.33 8.91
N LEU A 548 -16.14 -3.17 9.55
CA LEU A 548 -16.07 -1.89 8.85
C LEU A 548 -14.87 -1.83 7.89
N ALA A 549 -13.73 -2.39 8.29
CA ALA A 549 -12.54 -2.49 7.44
C ALA A 549 -12.77 -3.43 6.25
N GLU A 550 -13.45 -4.56 6.46
CA GLU A 550 -13.92 -5.42 5.38
C GLU A 550 -14.87 -4.67 4.45
N SER A 551 -15.85 -3.95 4.98
CA SER A 551 -16.80 -3.17 4.16
C SER A 551 -16.11 -2.06 3.36
N LEU A 552 -15.09 -1.40 3.93
CA LEU A 552 -14.24 -0.45 3.21
C LEU A 552 -13.50 -1.12 2.07
N TYR A 553 -12.86 -2.27 2.33
CA TYR A 553 -12.20 -3.07 1.31
C TYR A 553 -13.18 -3.52 0.22
N GLN A 554 -14.37 -4.02 0.57
CA GLN A 554 -15.37 -4.46 -0.40
C GLN A 554 -15.95 -3.30 -1.22
N SER A 555 -16.07 -2.11 -0.62
CA SER A 555 -16.54 -0.88 -1.30
C SER A 555 -15.56 -0.36 -2.35
N ASN A 556 -14.25 -0.56 -2.13
CA ASN A 556 -13.24 -0.32 -3.15
C ASN A 556 -12.02 -1.25 -2.97
N PRO A 557 -12.04 -2.44 -3.59
CA PRO A 557 -10.95 -3.40 -3.49
C PRO A 557 -9.63 -2.92 -4.13
N HIS A 558 -9.67 -1.80 -4.87
CA HIS A 558 -8.51 -1.19 -5.50
C HIS A 558 -7.84 -0.13 -4.62
N ASP A 559 -8.50 0.29 -3.53
CA ASP A 559 -7.87 1.18 -2.56
C ASP A 559 -6.89 0.36 -1.72
N TYR A 560 -5.59 0.53 -1.99
CA TYR A 560 -4.51 -0.05 -1.18
C TYR A 560 -4.74 0.20 0.30
N LEU A 561 -5.24 1.38 0.66
CA LEU A 561 -5.48 1.71 2.06
C LEU A 561 -6.66 0.92 2.64
N GLY A 562 -7.67 0.58 1.84
CA GLY A 562 -8.76 -0.33 2.24
C GLY A 562 -8.23 -1.72 2.57
N THR A 563 -7.39 -2.29 1.69
CA THR A 563 -6.68 -3.55 1.93
C THR A 563 -5.83 -3.49 3.20
N ARG A 564 -5.04 -2.42 3.38
CA ARG A 564 -4.22 -2.23 4.59
C ARG A 564 -5.09 -2.18 5.85
N THR A 565 -6.17 -1.40 5.82
CA THR A 565 -7.11 -1.25 6.95
C THR A 565 -7.67 -2.60 7.36
N LEU A 566 -8.03 -3.44 6.38
CA LEU A 566 -8.52 -4.78 6.61
C LEU A 566 -7.45 -5.70 7.22
N LEU A 567 -6.22 -5.71 6.71
CA LEU A 567 -5.10 -6.48 7.27
C LEU A 567 -4.71 -6.06 8.69
N ASP A 568 -4.83 -4.76 8.99
CA ASP A 568 -4.54 -4.19 10.32
C ASP A 568 -5.66 -4.46 11.33
N SER A 569 -6.91 -4.37 10.91
CA SER A 569 -8.07 -4.51 11.82
C SER A 569 -8.43 -5.97 12.08
N TYR A 570 -8.14 -6.88 11.15
CA TYR A 570 -8.54 -8.27 11.27
C TYR A 570 -7.49 -9.11 12.04
N SER A 571 -7.92 -9.80 13.10
CA SER A 571 -7.04 -10.66 13.90
C SER A 571 -7.68 -11.97 14.32
N ALA A 572 -6.84 -13.01 14.43
CA ALA A 572 -7.26 -14.36 14.82
C ALA A 572 -7.36 -14.52 16.36
N THR A 573 -7.58 -13.41 17.08
CA THR A 573 -7.75 -13.39 18.53
C THR A 573 -9.22 -13.56 18.91
N ASP A 574 -9.48 -13.89 20.17
CA ASP A 574 -10.85 -14.01 20.67
C ASP A 574 -11.61 -12.67 20.60
N ASP A 575 -10.92 -11.54 20.78
CA ASP A 575 -11.52 -10.19 20.73
C ASP A 575 -12.05 -9.80 19.35
N VAL A 576 -11.48 -10.37 18.27
CA VAL A 576 -11.92 -10.10 16.89
C VAL A 576 -12.58 -11.34 16.31
N TYR A 577 -11.81 -12.35 15.93
CA TYR A 577 -12.33 -13.55 15.29
C TYR A 577 -13.31 -14.32 16.18
N GLY A 578 -12.97 -14.51 17.46
CA GLY A 578 -13.83 -15.24 18.40
C GLY A 578 -15.22 -14.61 18.56
N ARG A 579 -15.29 -13.28 18.64
CA ARG A 579 -16.54 -12.52 18.71
C ARG A 579 -17.28 -12.47 17.38
N LEU A 580 -16.57 -12.27 16.27
CA LEU A 580 -17.18 -12.32 14.94
C LEU A 580 -17.81 -13.67 14.63
N ARG A 581 -17.24 -14.76 15.13
CA ARG A 581 -17.85 -16.09 15.05
C ARG A 581 -19.17 -16.19 15.83
N GLN A 582 -19.22 -15.65 17.04
CA GLN A 582 -20.47 -15.61 17.83
C GLN A 582 -21.55 -14.77 17.11
N VAL A 583 -21.15 -13.64 16.54
CA VAL A 583 -22.04 -12.78 15.73
C VAL A 583 -22.50 -13.50 14.46
N ALA A 584 -21.60 -14.17 13.77
CA ALA A 584 -21.88 -14.93 12.56
C ALA A 584 -22.91 -16.03 12.82
N HIS A 585 -22.75 -16.78 13.91
CA HIS A 585 -23.72 -17.76 14.37
C HIS A 585 -25.08 -17.12 14.67
N ALA A 586 -25.10 -16.00 15.40
CA ALA A 586 -26.34 -15.27 15.73
C ALA A 586 -27.07 -14.72 14.50
N LEU A 587 -26.33 -14.35 13.45
CA LEU A 587 -26.86 -13.81 12.20
C LEU A 587 -27.07 -14.86 11.11
N SER A 588 -26.64 -16.11 11.33
CA SER A 588 -26.62 -17.19 10.33
C SER A 588 -25.91 -16.78 9.03
N VAL A 589 -24.73 -16.18 9.17
CA VAL A 589 -23.85 -15.78 8.05
C VAL A 589 -22.46 -16.38 8.23
N GLY A 590 -21.66 -16.44 7.17
CA GLY A 590 -20.24 -16.79 7.28
C GLY A 590 -19.48 -15.76 8.13
N VAL A 591 -18.37 -16.18 8.74
CA VAL A 591 -17.59 -15.31 9.64
C VAL A 591 -17.05 -14.11 8.85
N PRO A 592 -17.45 -12.87 9.20
CA PRO A 592 -16.98 -11.68 8.50
C PRO A 592 -15.46 -11.63 8.42
N GLY A 593 -14.93 -11.17 7.29
CA GLY A 593 -13.51 -10.99 7.00
C GLY A 593 -12.77 -12.23 6.50
N VAL A 594 -13.23 -13.47 6.79
CA VAL A 594 -12.54 -14.70 6.35
C VAL A 594 -12.50 -14.77 4.83
N SER A 595 -13.64 -14.60 4.16
CA SER A 595 -13.73 -14.61 2.69
C SER A 595 -12.86 -13.54 2.05
N SER A 596 -12.84 -12.32 2.62
CA SER A 596 -12.02 -11.21 2.13
C SER A 596 -10.52 -11.45 2.33
N MET A 597 -10.11 -12.10 3.43
CA MET A 597 -8.72 -12.54 3.66
C MET A 597 -8.29 -13.59 2.64
N VAL A 598 -9.14 -14.58 2.38
CA VAL A 598 -8.88 -15.63 1.39
C VAL A 598 -8.80 -15.03 -0.03
N GLU A 599 -9.66 -14.05 -0.35
CA GLU A 599 -9.61 -13.32 -1.63
C GLU A 599 -8.25 -12.63 -1.82
N LEU A 600 -7.77 -11.91 -0.79
CA LEU A 600 -6.45 -11.27 -0.82
C LEU A 600 -5.30 -12.29 -0.94
N ALA A 601 -5.37 -13.39 -0.19
CA ALA A 601 -4.38 -14.46 -0.22
C ALA A 601 -4.32 -15.15 -1.59
N SER A 602 -5.48 -15.36 -2.24
CA SER A 602 -5.57 -15.93 -3.59
C SER A 602 -4.96 -15.02 -4.65
N GLY A 603 -4.94 -13.72 -4.40
CA GLY A 603 -4.21 -12.73 -5.19
C GLY A 603 -2.70 -12.70 -4.91
N GLY A 604 -2.15 -13.63 -4.11
CA GLY A 604 -0.74 -13.74 -3.74
C GLY A 604 -0.27 -12.77 -2.66
N ASN A 605 -1.17 -12.18 -1.87
CA ASN A 605 -0.78 -11.27 -0.79
C ASN A 605 -0.20 -12.08 0.39
N THR A 606 1.09 -11.89 0.67
CA THR A 606 1.84 -12.65 1.67
C THR A 606 1.36 -12.40 3.09
N GLU A 607 1.00 -11.17 3.45
CA GLU A 607 0.45 -10.88 4.77
C GLU A 607 -0.93 -11.52 4.94
N ALA A 608 -1.79 -11.49 3.90
CA ALA A 608 -3.07 -12.18 3.93
C ALA A 608 -2.92 -13.70 4.04
N LEU A 609 -1.94 -14.30 3.36
CA LEU A 609 -1.59 -15.72 3.52
C LEU A 609 -1.25 -16.05 4.97
N ALA A 610 -0.40 -15.25 5.61
CA ALA A 610 -0.08 -15.41 7.02
C ALA A 610 -1.35 -15.30 7.90
N ARG A 611 -2.25 -14.36 7.59
CA ARG A 611 -3.53 -14.22 8.31
C ARG A 611 -4.45 -15.43 8.14
N VAL A 612 -4.52 -16.00 6.94
CA VAL A 612 -5.28 -17.23 6.68
C VAL A 612 -4.73 -18.39 7.52
N MET A 613 -3.41 -18.52 7.65
CA MET A 613 -2.80 -19.57 8.47
C MET A 613 -3.08 -19.40 9.97
N GLU A 614 -3.01 -18.16 10.47
CA GLU A 614 -3.42 -17.84 11.84
C GLU A 614 -4.91 -18.17 12.09
N LEU A 615 -5.77 -17.96 11.08
CA LEU A 615 -7.19 -18.32 11.13
C LEU A 615 -7.38 -19.84 11.13
N CYS A 616 -6.61 -20.61 10.36
CA CYS A 616 -6.64 -22.08 10.43
C CYS A 616 -6.37 -22.56 11.86
N ARG A 617 -5.35 -22.00 12.51
CA ARG A 617 -5.02 -22.30 13.91
C ARG A 617 -6.16 -21.92 14.85
N ALA A 618 -6.72 -20.72 14.73
CA ALA A 618 -7.81 -20.25 15.59
C ALA A 618 -9.11 -21.06 15.40
N ALA A 619 -9.50 -21.37 14.16
CA ALA A 619 -10.66 -22.18 13.84
C ALA A 619 -10.52 -23.61 14.41
N GLY A 620 -9.33 -24.21 14.30
CA GLY A 620 -9.03 -25.51 14.89
C GLY A 620 -9.09 -25.51 16.42
N ALA A 621 -8.52 -24.50 17.07
CA ALA A 621 -8.59 -24.35 18.52
C ALA A 621 -10.04 -24.18 19.02
N ALA A 622 -10.87 -23.47 18.26
CA ALA A 622 -12.29 -23.25 18.57
C ALA A 622 -13.21 -24.42 18.19
N ARG A 623 -12.69 -25.46 17.50
CA ARG A 623 -13.46 -26.57 16.92
C ARG A 623 -14.60 -26.10 16.00
N ASP A 624 -14.32 -25.05 15.22
CA ASP A 624 -15.30 -24.45 14.31
C ASP A 624 -15.27 -25.14 12.95
N VAL A 625 -16.13 -26.15 12.78
CA VAL A 625 -16.16 -27.00 11.58
C VAL A 625 -16.53 -26.20 10.32
N GLU A 626 -17.49 -25.28 10.42
CA GLU A 626 -17.93 -24.47 9.27
C GLU A 626 -16.81 -23.55 8.78
N ALA A 627 -16.12 -22.88 9.71
CA ALA A 627 -14.98 -22.05 9.34
C ALA A 627 -13.79 -22.87 8.81
N GLN A 628 -13.54 -24.05 9.37
CA GLN A 628 -12.52 -24.97 8.85
C GLN A 628 -12.82 -25.40 7.41
N ASP A 629 -14.08 -25.69 7.10
CA ASP A 629 -14.51 -26.03 5.75
C ASP A 629 -14.36 -24.85 4.78
N GLU A 630 -14.74 -23.63 5.18
CA GLU A 630 -14.54 -22.42 4.37
C GLU A 630 -13.05 -22.15 4.12
N LEU A 631 -12.21 -22.30 5.15
CA LEU A 631 -10.76 -22.14 5.04
C LEU A 631 -10.12 -23.23 4.17
N ALA A 632 -10.59 -24.47 4.23
CA ALA A 632 -10.14 -25.54 3.34
C ALA A 632 -10.46 -25.21 1.88
N ASP A 633 -11.69 -24.77 1.59
CA ASP A 633 -12.12 -24.35 0.25
C ASP A 633 -11.33 -23.13 -0.25
N GLY A 634 -10.98 -22.23 0.66
CA GLY A 634 -10.12 -21.09 0.42
C GLY A 634 -8.68 -21.49 0.10
N LEU A 635 -8.07 -22.35 0.92
CA LEU A 635 -6.70 -22.85 0.74
C LEU A 635 -6.54 -23.65 -0.54
N GLY A 636 -7.54 -24.46 -0.91
CA GLY A 636 -7.56 -25.15 -2.20
C GLY A 636 -7.51 -24.15 -3.37
N GLU A 637 -8.18 -23.00 -3.24
CA GLU A 637 -8.10 -21.94 -4.25
C GLU A 637 -6.77 -21.23 -4.27
N VAL A 638 -6.26 -20.86 -3.11
CA VAL A 638 -4.96 -20.23 -2.97
C VAL A 638 -3.90 -21.14 -3.60
N ALA A 639 -3.97 -22.44 -3.33
CA ALA A 639 -3.11 -23.43 -3.96
C ALA A 639 -3.28 -23.52 -5.50
N ARG A 640 -4.43 -23.13 -6.03
CA ARG A 640 -4.67 -23.07 -7.49
C ARG A 640 -4.14 -21.79 -8.12
N THR A 641 -4.29 -20.68 -7.41
CA THR A 641 -4.12 -19.31 -7.91
C THR A 641 -2.76 -18.70 -7.57
N ALA A 642 -2.23 -18.99 -6.39
CA ALA A 642 -0.95 -18.53 -5.85
C ALA A 642 -0.15 -19.69 -5.19
N PRO A 643 0.17 -20.76 -5.96
CA PRO A 643 0.80 -21.95 -5.40
C PRO A 643 2.21 -21.72 -4.86
N GLU A 644 3.01 -20.86 -5.50
CA GLU A 644 4.40 -20.65 -5.12
C GLU A 644 4.46 -19.79 -3.84
N GLU A 645 3.65 -18.73 -3.76
CA GLU A 645 3.50 -17.88 -2.58
C GLU A 645 2.98 -18.67 -1.37
N LEU A 646 2.06 -19.61 -1.57
CA LEU A 646 1.57 -20.48 -0.50
C LEU A 646 2.67 -21.36 0.08
N VAL A 647 3.56 -21.91 -0.76
CA VAL A 647 4.69 -22.73 -0.31
C VAL A 647 5.67 -21.88 0.49
N VAL A 648 5.99 -20.68 0.00
CA VAL A 648 6.87 -19.73 0.72
C VAL A 648 6.26 -19.35 2.08
N ALA A 649 4.96 -19.03 2.11
CA ALA A 649 4.27 -18.70 3.36
C ALA A 649 4.24 -19.88 4.35
N LEU A 650 4.02 -21.11 3.88
CA LEU A 650 4.06 -22.30 4.74
C LEU A 650 5.47 -22.54 5.31
N ARG A 651 6.52 -22.21 4.55
CA ARG A 651 7.91 -22.31 5.01
C ARG A 651 8.19 -21.34 6.15
N THR A 652 7.71 -20.09 6.03
CA THR A 652 7.96 -19.04 7.02
C THR A 652 7.00 -19.12 8.23
N ALA A 653 5.86 -19.79 8.09
CA ALA A 653 4.90 -20.00 9.17
C ALA A 653 5.51 -20.74 10.38
N SER A 654 4.99 -20.45 11.57
CA SER A 654 5.33 -21.22 12.76
C SER A 654 4.90 -22.69 12.61
N THR A 655 5.53 -23.59 13.36
CA THR A 655 5.15 -25.02 13.37
C THR A 655 3.67 -25.20 13.70
N VAL A 656 3.17 -24.46 14.69
CA VAL A 656 1.77 -24.52 15.14
C VAL A 656 0.79 -24.10 14.05
N GLU A 657 1.09 -23.03 13.31
CA GLU A 657 0.25 -22.58 12.19
C GLU A 657 0.31 -23.56 11.04
N ARG A 658 1.51 -24.04 10.69
CA ARG A 658 1.70 -25.02 9.62
C ARG A 658 0.93 -26.31 9.90
N ASP A 659 1.00 -26.84 11.12
CA ASP A 659 0.31 -28.06 11.53
C ASP A 659 -1.22 -27.91 11.49
N ALA A 660 -1.73 -26.70 11.71
CA ALA A 660 -3.15 -26.40 11.57
C ALA A 660 -3.58 -26.20 10.10
N THR A 661 -2.72 -25.61 9.26
CA THR A 661 -3.04 -25.29 7.86
C THR A 661 -2.93 -26.48 6.93
N VAL A 662 -1.90 -27.32 7.07
CA VAL A 662 -1.61 -28.44 6.15
C VAL A 662 -2.79 -29.42 5.99
N PRO A 663 -3.50 -29.84 7.06
CA PRO A 663 -4.67 -30.70 6.92
C PRO A 663 -5.82 -30.04 6.13
N LEU A 664 -6.10 -28.76 6.37
CA LEU A 664 -7.15 -28.02 5.65
C LEU A 664 -6.78 -27.80 4.19
N LEU A 665 -5.49 -27.52 3.91
CA LEU A 665 -4.99 -27.46 2.54
C LEU A 665 -5.19 -28.81 1.83
N ALA A 666 -4.85 -29.93 2.47
CA ALA A 666 -5.09 -31.25 1.90
C ALA A 666 -6.58 -31.50 1.59
N GLN A 667 -7.47 -31.13 2.51
CA GLN A 667 -8.92 -31.21 2.29
C GLN A 667 -9.36 -30.35 1.09
N GLY A 668 -8.85 -29.11 0.99
CA GLY A 668 -9.10 -28.21 -0.14
C GLY A 668 -8.61 -28.76 -1.48
N LEU A 669 -7.42 -29.39 -1.50
CA LEU A 669 -6.89 -30.07 -2.68
C LEU A 669 -7.79 -31.23 -3.12
N VAL A 670 -8.28 -32.04 -2.17
CA VAL A 670 -9.22 -33.15 -2.47
C VAL A 670 -10.51 -32.61 -3.10
N LYS A 671 -11.13 -31.60 -2.48
CA LYS A 671 -12.34 -30.96 -3.02
C LYS A 671 -12.11 -30.34 -4.41
N GLY A 672 -10.89 -29.84 -4.66
CA GLY A 672 -10.50 -29.13 -5.88
C GLY A 672 -10.01 -29.99 -7.05
N GLY A 673 -10.05 -31.33 -6.96
CA GLY A 673 -9.60 -32.24 -8.03
C GLY A 673 -8.22 -32.87 -7.84
N ASP A 674 -7.78 -33.01 -6.59
CA ASP A 674 -6.60 -33.73 -6.06
C ASP A 674 -5.47 -34.03 -7.06
N THR A 675 -5.55 -35.11 -7.82
CA THR A 675 -4.48 -35.59 -8.72
C THR A 675 -4.22 -34.68 -9.91
N THR A 676 -5.19 -33.85 -10.28
CA THR A 676 -5.11 -32.89 -11.39
C THR A 676 -4.90 -31.45 -10.91
N HIS A 677 -4.82 -31.24 -9.59
CA HIS A 677 -4.72 -29.91 -9.03
C HIS A 677 -3.37 -29.27 -9.41
N PRO A 678 -3.35 -28.03 -9.95
CA PRO A 678 -2.13 -27.41 -10.47
C PRO A 678 -1.06 -27.18 -9.40
N PHE A 679 -1.46 -27.12 -8.12
CA PHE A 679 -0.56 -26.99 -6.98
C PHE A 679 0.58 -28.02 -6.99
N TRP A 680 0.29 -29.29 -7.27
CA TRP A 680 1.28 -30.37 -7.27
C TRP A 680 2.41 -30.12 -8.27
N LYS A 681 2.08 -29.56 -9.43
CA LYS A 681 3.08 -29.23 -10.46
C LYS A 681 4.02 -28.14 -9.97
N SER A 682 3.48 -27.08 -9.36
CA SER A 682 4.28 -25.98 -8.81
C SER A 682 5.14 -26.44 -7.63
N LEU A 683 4.57 -27.22 -6.71
CA LEU A 683 5.29 -27.76 -5.56
C LEU A 683 6.48 -28.64 -5.98
N ARG A 684 6.28 -29.55 -6.95
CA ARG A 684 7.36 -30.41 -7.47
C ARG A 684 8.41 -29.64 -8.26
N LYS A 685 8.01 -28.59 -8.98
CA LYS A 685 8.95 -27.67 -9.68
C LYS A 685 9.88 -26.99 -8.65
N LEU A 686 9.32 -26.45 -7.57
CA LEU A 686 10.11 -25.87 -6.47
C LEU A 686 11.02 -26.92 -5.80
N GLY A 687 10.56 -28.16 -5.70
CA GLY A 687 11.36 -29.27 -5.17
C GLY A 687 12.45 -29.82 -6.10
N SER A 688 12.56 -29.36 -7.35
CA SER A 688 13.49 -29.95 -8.35
C SER A 688 14.40 -28.96 -9.09
N GLY A 689 14.15 -27.64 -9.03
CA GLY A 689 14.89 -26.67 -9.85
C GLY A 689 15.16 -25.29 -9.21
N GLY A 690 15.11 -25.17 -7.89
CA GLY A 690 15.35 -23.88 -7.19
C GLY A 690 16.82 -23.61 -6.87
N THR A 691 17.20 -22.33 -6.82
CA THR A 691 18.53 -21.85 -6.38
C THR A 691 18.68 -21.84 -4.85
N ASP A 692 17.58 -21.91 -4.09
CA ASP A 692 17.54 -21.98 -2.62
C ASP A 692 17.44 -23.44 -2.14
N PRO A 693 18.52 -24.05 -1.61
CA PRO A 693 18.51 -25.44 -1.14
C PRO A 693 17.52 -25.70 0.01
N GLN A 694 17.25 -24.70 0.84
CA GLN A 694 16.33 -24.83 1.97
C GLN A 694 14.88 -24.86 1.49
N LEU A 695 14.54 -24.00 0.51
CA LEU A 695 13.22 -24.03 -0.12
C LEU A 695 12.97 -25.36 -0.84
N VAL A 696 13.98 -25.88 -1.56
CA VAL A 696 13.90 -27.17 -2.25
C VAL A 696 13.64 -28.30 -1.25
N ALA A 697 14.37 -28.35 -0.14
CA ALA A 697 14.18 -29.37 0.90
C ALA A 697 12.79 -29.28 1.54
N PHE A 698 12.34 -28.07 1.87
CA PHE A 698 11.02 -27.83 2.42
C PHE A 698 9.90 -28.27 1.47
N ALA A 699 9.99 -27.91 0.19
CA ALA A 699 9.00 -28.28 -0.82
C ALA A 699 8.87 -29.81 -0.97
N LYS A 700 9.97 -30.55 -0.94
CA LYS A 700 9.95 -32.03 -0.95
C LYS A 700 9.27 -32.61 0.29
N GLY A 701 9.60 -32.09 1.47
CA GLY A 701 8.98 -32.54 2.72
C GLY A 701 7.47 -32.25 2.76
N LEU A 702 7.07 -31.09 2.23
CA LEU A 702 5.66 -30.70 2.11
C LEU A 702 4.90 -31.60 1.13
N ASP A 703 5.49 -31.95 -0.02
CA ASP A 703 4.90 -32.87 -1.00
C ASP A 703 4.60 -34.25 -0.38
N SER A 704 5.58 -34.80 0.37
CA SER A 704 5.38 -36.06 1.10
C SER A 704 4.28 -35.95 2.14
N THR A 705 4.25 -34.88 2.92
CA THR A 705 3.26 -34.68 3.99
C THR A 705 1.85 -34.51 3.44
N LEU A 706 1.69 -33.70 2.40
CA LEU A 706 0.39 -33.47 1.76
C LEU A 706 -0.13 -34.72 1.04
N THR A 707 0.75 -35.56 0.49
CA THR A 707 0.34 -36.84 -0.12
C THR A 707 -0.33 -37.75 0.91
N THR A 708 0.25 -37.85 2.12
CA THR A 708 -0.37 -38.60 3.23
C THR A 708 -1.68 -37.95 3.68
N LYS A 709 -1.70 -36.63 3.90
CA LYS A 709 -2.88 -35.91 4.41
C LYS A 709 -4.06 -35.89 3.43
N THR A 710 -3.79 -35.85 2.12
CA THR A 710 -4.84 -35.97 1.09
C THR A 710 -5.44 -37.37 1.07
N ALA A 711 -4.64 -38.42 1.28
CA ALA A 711 -5.15 -39.79 1.43
C ALA A 711 -6.05 -39.92 2.68
N GLU A 712 -5.65 -39.35 3.82
CA GLU A 712 -6.47 -39.30 5.04
C GLU A 712 -7.80 -38.56 4.78
N ALA A 713 -7.77 -37.37 4.20
CA ALA A 713 -8.97 -36.56 3.93
C ALA A 713 -9.99 -37.28 3.03
N ARG A 714 -9.54 -38.07 2.05
CA ARG A 714 -10.42 -38.90 1.21
C ARG A 714 -11.18 -39.95 2.01
N THR A 715 -10.52 -40.59 2.97
CA THR A 715 -11.16 -41.63 3.80
C THR A 715 -12.25 -41.04 4.69
N SER A 716 -12.03 -39.83 5.23
CA SER A 716 -13.02 -39.10 6.02
C SER A 716 -14.24 -38.65 5.20
N GLN A 717 -14.05 -38.23 3.94
CA GLN A 717 -15.16 -37.85 3.06
C GLN A 717 -16.05 -39.04 2.66
N ARG A 718 -15.47 -40.24 2.50
CA ARG A 718 -16.24 -41.47 2.21
C ARG A 718 -17.08 -41.98 3.39
N ALA A 719 -16.84 -41.49 4.60
CA ALA A 719 -17.50 -41.96 5.82
C ALA A 719 -18.78 -41.15 6.20
N GLN A 720 -19.17 -40.12 5.44
CA GLN A 720 -20.44 -39.43 5.68
C GLN A 720 -21.60 -40.20 5.04
N PRO A 721 -22.60 -40.69 5.82
CA PRO A 721 -23.74 -41.40 5.26
C PRO A 721 -24.63 -40.44 4.44
N VAL A 722 -24.92 -40.82 3.21
CA VAL A 722 -25.92 -40.18 2.36
C VAL A 722 -27.27 -40.29 3.08
N GLN A 723 -27.81 -39.18 3.60
CA GLN A 723 -29.23 -39.12 3.97
C GLN A 723 -30.05 -39.17 2.68
N VAL A 724 -30.55 -40.37 2.36
CA VAL A 724 -31.60 -40.55 1.35
C VAL A 724 -32.87 -39.95 1.95
N VAL A 725 -33.18 -38.71 1.59
CA VAL A 725 -34.51 -38.13 1.83
C VAL A 725 -35.45 -38.79 0.82
N ALA A 726 -36.37 -39.62 1.31
CA ALA A 726 -37.44 -40.18 0.50
C ALA A 726 -38.31 -39.06 -0.09
N PRO A 727 -38.78 -39.18 -1.35
CA PRO A 727 -39.61 -38.15 -1.96
C PRO A 727 -40.96 -38.07 -1.24
N ALA A 728 -41.25 -36.90 -0.65
CA ALA A 728 -42.57 -36.60 -0.11
C ALA A 728 -43.58 -36.48 -1.27
N SER A 729 -44.71 -37.17 -1.10
CA SER A 729 -45.87 -37.19 -1.98
C SER A 729 -46.34 -35.80 -2.40
N ALA A 730 -46.54 -35.63 -3.70
CA ALA A 730 -47.13 -34.43 -4.30
C ALA A 730 -48.60 -34.26 -3.88
N THR A 731 -48.89 -33.16 -3.18
CA THR A 731 -50.23 -32.58 -3.10
C THR A 731 -50.28 -31.31 -3.96
N PRO A 732 -51.25 -31.18 -4.88
CA PRO A 732 -51.31 -30.03 -5.77
C PRO A 732 -51.87 -28.81 -5.02
N ASN A 733 -51.05 -27.76 -4.88
CA ASN A 733 -51.52 -26.48 -4.36
C ASN A 733 -52.21 -25.68 -5.47
N VAL A 734 -53.49 -25.43 -5.23
CA VAL A 734 -54.40 -24.55 -5.94
C VAL A 734 -53.90 -23.10 -5.88
N VAL A 735 -53.84 -22.45 -7.04
CA VAL A 735 -53.58 -21.00 -7.19
C VAL A 735 -54.89 -20.24 -7.00
N PRO A 736 -55.00 -19.26 -6.08
CA PRO A 736 -56.07 -18.27 -6.14
C PRO A 736 -55.63 -17.09 -7.00
N ALA A 737 -56.41 -16.83 -8.04
CA ALA A 737 -56.35 -15.60 -8.81
C ALA A 737 -56.98 -14.44 -8.04
N SER A 738 -56.30 -13.30 -7.98
CA SER A 738 -56.95 -11.99 -7.94
C SER A 738 -56.03 -10.95 -8.56
N GLY A 739 -56.48 -10.38 -9.69
CA GLY A 739 -55.83 -9.27 -10.35
C GLY A 739 -56.35 -7.94 -9.84
N VAL A 740 -55.53 -6.90 -9.95
CA VAL A 740 -55.97 -5.53 -10.21
C VAL A 740 -54.95 -4.86 -11.15
N LEU A 741 -55.49 -4.21 -12.17
CA LEU A 741 -54.85 -3.49 -13.28
C LEU A 741 -54.27 -2.12 -12.86
N ARG A 742 -53.05 -1.81 -13.35
CA ARG A 742 -52.52 -0.58 -14.06
C ARG A 742 -52.91 0.85 -13.58
N PRO A 743 -52.31 1.96 -14.12
CA PRO A 743 -51.21 2.17 -15.10
C PRO A 743 -50.07 3.06 -14.53
N GLY A 744 -48.86 3.24 -15.09
CA GLY A 744 -48.46 3.67 -16.43
C GLY A 744 -47.91 5.12 -16.36
N GLY A 745 -46.59 5.28 -16.53
CA GLY A 745 -45.83 6.54 -16.54
C GLY A 745 -44.33 6.27 -16.61
#